data_AF-A0A9Q9WSI3-F1
#
_entry.id   AF-A0A9Q9WSI3-F1
#
_cell.length_a   1.000
_cell.length_b   1.000
_cell.length_c   1.000
_cell.angle_alpha   90.00
_cell.angle_beta   90.00
_cell.angle_gamma   90.00
#
_symmetry.space_group_name_H-M   'P 1'
#
loop_
_entity.id
_entity.type
_entity.pdbx_description
1 polymer ?
#
loop_
_entity_poly.entity_id
_entity_poly.type
_entity_poly.pdbx_seq_one_letter_code
_entity_poly.pdbx_strand_id
1 'polypeptide(L)'
;MVVMLLSLLEGNVVNGTIARQMVDMLVESSSNVEMILKFFDMFLKLKDIVASDAFRDYVTDLRGLISKKDFQKAMDSQKQYTPAEIQFLLSCSEADENEMINYEEFASRFQEPAKDIGFNIAVLLTNLSEHVPHDTRLQNFLEQAESVLNYFRPFLGRIEIMGASRKIERIYFEISEVNRKQWEMPQVKESKRQFIFDVVNEGGESEKMELFVSFCEDTIFEMNIASQISEQDEEEKEEDDEEEPGGGDGRGSGDEEGGGEEGQSESGSAFSDFIQSIMNFLGMFTFRNIRRQYRRLRKMTIKEIVVKLATFLWTILMGILYFIYSVCKGFFLLIWHTLFGGGLVEGAKNITVTELLASMPDPTQDEVHGDLPGEPRGGEEQDTGGITDSMEAGGGEEEDEDIQEKDGGKIPGIDTPGGLGDMGDTTPVEPPTPEGTPLLKRKMQPEEAGPEQPPTTEEPPPEPEKADTENVEKAEKEAEVKPEATPEEPKPEKATKAKKEKKSVKRAGFELWNELDVQRNKFMNCLSRNFYNLRFLALFIAFALNFILLFYKVSDTPQISDEFDGSGMFEGSGLFEGSGEDFEGSAGEDGGDDDDEEGPVYFFLEESTGYMQPTLSCLAIVHTIIAFLSIIGYNCLKIPLVIFKREKELARKLEFDGLYITEQPEDDDIKGQWDRLVLNTPSFPTNYWDKFVKRKGLDKYGDIYGRERIAELLGMDLASLDVSKQQTDKKPEEPDNSMLAWLTSIDIKYQIWKFGVVFTDNTFLYLVWYTVMSLLGHYNNFFFACHLLDIAMGVKTLRTILSSVTHNGKQLMMTVGLLAVVVYLYTVVAFNFFRKFYNKSEDEDEPDMKCDDMMTCYLFHMYVGVRAGGGIGDEIEDPAGDEYELYRVVFDITFFFFVIVILLAIIQGLIIDAFGELRDQQEQVKEDMETKCFICGIGSDYFDTTPHGFETHTLEEHNLANYMFFLMYLINKDETEHTGQESYVWKMYQERCWDFFPAGDCFRKQYEDQLG
;
A
#
# COMPACT_ATOMS: atom_id res chain seq x y z
N MET A 1 1.53 -44.33 -0.30
CA MET A 1 1.38 -45.35 0.76
C MET A 1 0.86 -44.75 2.06
N VAL A 2 1.59 -43.83 2.71
CA VAL A 2 1.19 -43.22 4.00
C VAL A 2 -0.21 -42.60 3.96
N VAL A 3 -0.59 -41.92 2.87
CA VAL A 3 -1.96 -41.42 2.65
C VAL A 3 -3.07 -42.47 2.80
N MET A 4 -2.83 -43.74 2.45
CA MET A 4 -3.80 -44.83 2.66
C MET A 4 -3.95 -45.19 4.13
N LEU A 5 -2.91 -45.00 4.95
CA LEU A 5 -3.01 -45.13 6.40
C LEU A 5 -3.81 -43.97 6.99
N LEU A 6 -3.59 -42.73 6.50
CA LEU A 6 -4.38 -41.57 6.91
C LEU A 6 -5.87 -41.75 6.59
N SER A 7 -6.23 -42.24 5.40
CA SER A 7 -7.63 -42.59 5.05
C SER A 7 -8.23 -43.73 5.89
N LEU A 8 -7.43 -44.51 6.63
CA LEU A 8 -7.92 -45.49 7.60
C LEU A 8 -8.13 -44.90 9.01
N LEU A 9 -7.61 -43.70 9.28
CA LEU A 9 -7.93 -42.89 10.47
C LEU A 9 -9.12 -41.94 10.23
N GLU A 10 -9.65 -41.85 9.00
CA GLU A 10 -10.75 -40.95 8.65
C GLU A 10 -12.01 -41.23 9.51
N GLY A 11 -12.50 -40.20 10.20
CA GLY A 11 -13.60 -40.32 11.18
C GLY A 11 -13.32 -41.20 12.41
N ASN A 12 -12.07 -41.53 12.72
CA ASN A 12 -11.72 -42.42 13.83
C ASN A 12 -12.05 -41.80 15.21
N VAL A 13 -12.50 -42.64 16.13
CA VAL A 13 -12.82 -42.27 17.52
C VAL A 13 -11.57 -42.35 18.39
N VAL A 14 -11.46 -41.49 19.42
CA VAL A 14 -10.43 -41.59 20.46
C VAL A 14 -10.37 -43.02 21.02
N ASN A 15 -9.17 -43.57 21.19
CA ASN A 15 -8.92 -44.95 21.60
C ASN A 15 -9.53 -46.04 20.68
N GLY A 16 -9.89 -45.68 19.44
CA GLY A 16 -10.43 -46.57 18.42
C GLY A 16 -9.51 -47.72 18.03
N THR A 17 -10.09 -48.82 17.53
CA THR A 17 -9.36 -50.07 17.25
C THR A 17 -8.34 -49.93 16.13
N ILE A 18 -8.58 -49.06 15.13
CA ILE A 18 -7.69 -48.89 13.98
C ILE A 18 -6.40 -48.17 14.40
N ALA A 19 -6.49 -47.04 15.10
CA ALA A 19 -5.31 -46.31 15.59
C ALA A 19 -4.44 -47.18 16.51
N ARG A 20 -5.05 -47.95 17.42
CA ARG A 20 -4.32 -48.93 18.26
C ARG A 20 -3.63 -50.02 17.43
N GLN A 21 -4.29 -50.59 16.42
CA GLN A 21 -3.67 -51.56 15.51
C GLN A 21 -2.52 -50.96 14.68
N MET A 22 -2.56 -49.66 14.36
CA MET A 22 -1.43 -48.98 13.72
C MET A 22 -0.26 -48.77 14.67
N VAL A 23 -0.49 -48.40 15.94
CA VAL A 23 0.59 -48.36 16.95
C VAL A 23 1.20 -49.75 17.13
N ASP A 24 0.39 -50.81 17.18
CA ASP A 24 0.90 -52.19 17.25
C ASP A 24 1.75 -52.55 16.01
N MET A 25 1.35 -52.13 14.80
CA MET A 25 2.12 -52.33 13.55
C MET A 25 3.45 -51.55 13.54
N LEU A 26 3.44 -50.29 14.02
CA LEU A 26 4.65 -49.48 14.14
C LEU A 26 5.64 -50.09 15.14
N VAL A 27 5.14 -50.65 16.25
CA VAL A 27 5.96 -51.38 17.23
C VAL A 27 6.51 -52.70 16.66
N GLU A 28 5.71 -53.47 15.90
CA GLU A 28 6.15 -54.69 15.21
C GLU A 28 7.26 -54.40 14.19
N SER A 29 7.19 -53.26 13.49
CA SER A 29 8.17 -52.83 12.49
C SER A 29 9.18 -51.77 13.00
N SER A 30 9.31 -51.63 14.33
CA SER A 30 10.03 -50.53 15.01
C SER A 30 11.39 -50.20 14.41
N SER A 31 12.27 -51.19 14.22
CA SER A 31 13.61 -50.98 13.65
C SER A 31 13.59 -50.40 12.22
N ASN A 32 12.54 -50.64 11.42
CA ASN A 32 12.40 -50.03 10.10
C ASN A 32 11.90 -48.58 10.23
N VAL A 33 10.95 -48.32 11.13
CA VAL A 33 10.44 -46.98 11.43
C VAL A 33 11.57 -46.08 11.94
N GLU A 34 12.42 -46.57 12.84
CA GLU A 34 13.60 -45.87 13.35
C GLU A 34 14.58 -45.47 12.24
N MET A 35 14.88 -46.38 11.29
CA MET A 35 15.73 -46.05 10.14
C MET A 35 15.10 -45.01 9.21
N ILE A 36 13.79 -45.04 9.03
CA ILE A 36 13.05 -44.09 8.20
C ILE A 36 13.03 -42.70 8.85
N LEU A 37 12.67 -42.60 10.14
CA LEU A 37 12.67 -41.33 10.88
C LEU A 37 14.07 -40.71 10.91
N LYS A 38 15.09 -41.54 11.13
CA LYS A 38 16.49 -41.08 11.13
C LYS A 38 16.97 -40.58 9.77
N PHE A 39 16.45 -41.12 8.66
CA PHE A 39 16.74 -40.58 7.33
C PHE A 39 16.21 -39.14 7.19
N PHE A 40 14.95 -38.88 7.58
CA PHE A 40 14.39 -37.52 7.54
C PHE A 40 15.10 -36.58 8.52
N ASP A 41 15.36 -37.02 9.75
CA ASP A 41 16.15 -36.25 10.73
C ASP A 41 17.50 -35.80 10.16
N MET A 42 18.20 -36.69 9.45
CA MET A 42 19.50 -36.38 8.89
C MET A 42 19.47 -35.31 7.80
N PHE A 43 18.55 -35.41 6.84
CA PHE A 43 18.51 -34.50 5.69
C PHE A 43 17.82 -33.17 6.01
N LEU A 44 16.77 -33.14 6.85
CA LEU A 44 16.12 -31.90 7.25
C LEU A 44 17.09 -30.95 7.98
N LYS A 45 17.92 -31.48 8.90
CA LYS A 45 18.99 -30.72 9.58
C LYS A 45 20.10 -30.23 8.65
N LEU A 46 20.34 -30.92 7.53
CA LEU A 46 21.50 -30.66 6.66
C LEU A 46 21.45 -29.25 6.08
N LYS A 47 20.26 -28.77 5.70
CA LYS A 47 20.06 -27.42 5.13
C LYS A 47 20.35 -26.32 6.17
N ASP A 48 19.84 -26.48 7.39
CA ASP A 48 20.05 -25.51 8.47
C ASP A 48 21.52 -25.44 8.92
N ILE A 49 22.20 -26.59 8.91
CA ILE A 49 23.65 -26.71 9.17
C ILE A 49 24.47 -26.00 8.09
N VAL A 50 24.14 -26.23 6.81
CA VAL A 50 24.81 -25.62 5.65
C VAL A 50 24.63 -24.10 5.64
N ALA A 51 23.45 -23.60 6.02
CA ALA A 51 23.15 -22.17 6.10
C ALA A 51 23.86 -21.46 7.27
N SER A 52 24.42 -22.19 8.23
CA SER A 52 25.06 -21.61 9.42
C SER A 52 26.45 -21.04 9.11
N ASP A 53 26.76 -19.85 9.63
CA ASP A 53 28.09 -19.24 9.53
C ASP A 53 29.20 -20.18 10.02
N ALA A 54 28.93 -21.00 11.05
CA ALA A 54 29.86 -21.98 11.60
C ALA A 54 30.15 -23.17 10.66
N PHE A 55 29.41 -23.32 9.57
CA PHE A 55 29.77 -24.18 8.43
C PHE A 55 30.51 -23.38 7.35
N ARG A 56 30.04 -22.16 7.04
CA ARG A 56 30.64 -21.26 6.04
C ARG A 56 32.08 -20.87 6.37
N ASP A 57 32.46 -20.79 7.65
CA ASP A 57 33.85 -20.62 8.13
C ASP A 57 34.83 -21.69 7.59
N TYR A 58 34.34 -22.86 7.17
CA TYR A 58 35.15 -23.93 6.57
C TYR A 58 35.14 -23.91 5.03
N VAL A 59 34.33 -23.04 4.40
CA VAL A 59 34.23 -22.88 2.94
C VAL A 59 35.21 -21.79 2.50
N THR A 60 36.44 -22.19 2.15
CA THR A 60 37.47 -21.26 1.68
C THR A 60 37.38 -20.90 0.19
N ASP A 61 36.50 -21.57 -0.56
CA ASP A 61 36.43 -21.48 -2.01
C ASP A 61 35.28 -20.55 -2.44
N LEU A 62 35.60 -19.48 -3.19
CA LEU A 62 34.64 -18.44 -3.64
C LEU A 62 33.53 -18.97 -4.59
N ARG A 63 33.52 -20.27 -4.89
CA ARG A 63 32.62 -20.95 -5.84
C ARG A 63 31.55 -21.82 -5.16
N GLY A 64 31.39 -21.76 -3.84
CA GLY A 64 30.43 -22.62 -3.12
C GLY A 64 30.85 -24.10 -3.06
N LEU A 65 32.14 -24.39 -3.23
CA LEU A 65 32.70 -25.75 -3.22
C LEU A 65 33.46 -26.01 -1.91
N ILE A 66 33.22 -27.16 -1.28
CA ILE A 66 33.91 -27.58 -0.05
C ILE A 66 34.63 -28.93 -0.24
N SER A 67 35.82 -29.09 0.34
CA SER A 67 36.56 -30.36 0.28
C SER A 67 35.88 -31.42 1.17
N LYS A 68 35.94 -32.70 0.76
CA LYS A 68 35.45 -33.83 1.59
C LYS A 68 36.05 -33.87 3.00
N LYS A 69 37.26 -33.33 3.20
CA LYS A 69 37.96 -33.32 4.50
C LYS A 69 37.45 -32.19 5.39
N ASP A 70 37.19 -31.02 4.82
CA ASP A 70 36.68 -29.86 5.55
C ASP A 70 35.18 -29.99 5.83
N PHE A 71 34.41 -30.60 4.93
CA PHE A 71 33.03 -31.03 5.19
C PHE A 71 32.94 -32.02 6.38
N GLN A 72 33.76 -33.07 6.38
CA GLN A 72 33.84 -34.04 7.49
C GLN A 72 34.20 -33.36 8.82
N LYS A 73 35.08 -32.37 8.78
CA LYS A 73 35.55 -31.60 9.95
C LYS A 73 34.49 -30.62 10.46
N ALA A 74 33.81 -29.91 9.57
CA ALA A 74 32.72 -29.00 9.92
C ALA A 74 31.57 -29.76 10.61
N MET A 75 31.12 -30.86 10.00
CA MET A 75 30.05 -31.71 10.54
C MET A 75 30.40 -32.32 11.91
N ASP A 76 31.63 -32.80 12.11
CA ASP A 76 32.11 -33.32 13.40
C ASP A 76 32.22 -32.21 14.46
N SER A 77 32.60 -30.99 14.06
CA SER A 77 32.72 -29.84 14.96
C SER A 77 31.37 -29.37 15.55
N GLN A 78 30.29 -29.46 14.76
CA GLN A 78 28.94 -29.06 15.19
C GLN A 78 28.23 -30.12 16.05
N LYS A 79 28.70 -31.38 16.05
CA LYS A 79 28.21 -32.50 16.90
C LYS A 79 26.73 -32.88 16.77
N GLN A 80 26.03 -32.41 15.73
CA GLN A 80 24.63 -32.78 15.48
C GLN A 80 24.47 -34.18 14.87
N TYR A 81 25.55 -34.73 14.28
CA TYR A 81 25.62 -36.06 13.67
C TYR A 81 26.61 -36.97 14.40
N THR A 82 26.40 -38.29 14.34
CA THR A 82 27.42 -39.27 14.74
C THR A 82 28.42 -39.53 13.59
N PRO A 83 29.65 -40.00 13.87
CA PRO A 83 30.65 -40.27 12.82
C PRO A 83 30.21 -41.26 11.74
N ALA A 84 29.26 -42.17 12.05
CA ALA A 84 28.70 -43.09 11.05
C ALA A 84 27.72 -42.39 10.09
N GLU A 85 26.98 -41.39 10.57
CA GLU A 85 26.06 -40.59 9.76
C GLU A 85 26.82 -39.64 8.83
N ILE A 86 27.92 -39.04 9.29
CA ILE A 86 28.75 -38.18 8.43
C ILE A 86 29.42 -39.01 7.32
N GLN A 87 29.87 -40.23 7.62
CA GLN A 87 30.37 -41.16 6.60
C GLN A 87 29.28 -41.62 5.61
N PHE A 88 28.02 -41.72 6.05
CA PHE A 88 26.88 -41.95 5.15
C PHE A 88 26.63 -40.73 4.24
N LEU A 89 26.57 -39.52 4.80
CA LEU A 89 26.44 -38.28 4.01
C LEU A 89 27.56 -38.14 2.97
N LEU A 90 28.81 -38.43 3.33
CA LEU A 90 29.96 -38.45 2.40
C LEU A 90 29.88 -39.54 1.30
N SER A 91 29.04 -40.56 1.49
CA SER A 91 28.73 -41.58 0.48
C SER A 91 27.53 -41.20 -0.40
N CYS A 92 26.65 -40.31 0.09
CA CYS A 92 25.57 -39.70 -0.70
C CYS A 92 26.03 -38.46 -1.48
N SER A 93 27.07 -37.77 -1.00
CA SER A 93 27.67 -36.64 -1.72
C SER A 93 28.43 -37.13 -2.96
N GLU A 94 27.88 -36.83 -4.12
CA GLU A 94 28.65 -36.83 -5.36
C GLU A 94 29.82 -35.84 -5.21
N ALA A 95 30.95 -36.18 -5.82
CA ALA A 95 32.16 -35.38 -5.72
C ALA A 95 32.87 -35.38 -7.07
N ASP A 96 33.33 -34.20 -7.45
CA ASP A 96 34.18 -33.98 -8.60
C ASP A 96 35.51 -34.76 -8.49
N GLU A 97 36.25 -34.90 -9.59
CA GLU A 97 37.56 -35.58 -9.64
C GLU A 97 38.57 -35.00 -8.62
N ASN A 98 38.34 -33.77 -8.13
CA ASN A 98 39.16 -33.07 -7.13
C ASN A 98 38.75 -33.31 -5.64
N GLU A 99 37.87 -34.26 -5.33
CA GLU A 99 37.28 -34.49 -3.97
C GLU A 99 36.44 -33.31 -3.42
N MET A 100 35.98 -32.40 -4.28
CA MET A 100 35.14 -31.25 -3.92
C MET A 100 33.65 -31.61 -4.02
N ILE A 101 32.84 -31.01 -3.13
CA ILE A 101 31.36 -31.15 -3.08
C ILE A 101 30.73 -29.77 -3.29
N ASN A 102 29.73 -29.68 -4.16
CA ASN A 102 28.76 -28.58 -4.18
C ASN A 102 27.78 -28.77 -3.02
N TYR A 103 27.97 -28.03 -1.92
CA TYR A 103 27.22 -28.28 -0.69
C TYR A 103 25.77 -27.73 -0.74
N GLU A 104 25.50 -26.75 -1.60
CA GLU A 104 24.18 -26.11 -1.73
C GLU A 104 23.24 -27.00 -2.55
N GLU A 105 23.71 -27.51 -3.69
CA GLU A 105 23.02 -28.51 -4.51
C GLU A 105 22.84 -29.84 -3.76
N PHE A 106 23.86 -30.30 -3.04
CA PHE A 106 23.73 -31.52 -2.22
C PHE A 106 22.66 -31.37 -1.12
N ALA A 107 22.53 -30.19 -0.52
CA ALA A 107 21.47 -29.93 0.46
C ALA A 107 20.09 -29.85 -0.20
N SER A 108 19.92 -29.12 -1.31
CA SER A 108 18.61 -28.96 -1.96
C SER A 108 18.07 -30.26 -2.54
N ARG A 109 18.91 -31.02 -3.26
CA ARG A 109 18.55 -32.26 -3.98
C ARG A 109 17.94 -33.34 -3.10
N PHE A 110 18.33 -33.43 -1.83
CA PHE A 110 17.73 -34.35 -0.86
C PHE A 110 16.61 -33.72 -0.03
N GLN A 111 16.58 -32.39 0.14
CA GLN A 111 15.57 -31.72 0.96
C GLN A 111 14.17 -31.75 0.34
N GLU A 112 14.02 -31.55 -0.98
CA GLU A 112 12.69 -31.51 -1.59
C GLU A 112 11.95 -32.85 -1.50
N PRO A 113 12.53 -34.01 -1.91
CA PRO A 113 11.86 -35.30 -1.75
C PRO A 113 11.71 -35.71 -0.27
N ALA A 114 12.58 -35.22 0.61
CA ALA A 114 12.46 -35.42 2.05
C ALA A 114 11.29 -34.61 2.64
N LYS A 115 11.01 -33.41 2.12
CA LYS A 115 9.91 -32.55 2.56
C LYS A 115 8.56 -33.24 2.35
N ASP A 116 8.27 -33.63 1.11
CA ASP A 116 6.95 -34.15 0.70
C ASP A 116 6.56 -35.43 1.45
N ILE A 117 7.50 -36.37 1.58
CA ILE A 117 7.28 -37.65 2.27
C ILE A 117 7.36 -37.46 3.79
N GLY A 118 8.26 -36.62 4.27
CA GLY A 118 8.43 -36.31 5.69
C GLY A 118 7.19 -35.68 6.31
N PHE A 119 6.54 -34.74 5.60
CA PHE A 119 5.31 -34.10 6.04
C PHE A 119 4.20 -35.14 6.29
N ASN A 120 3.99 -36.06 5.35
CA ASN A 120 3.01 -37.13 5.47
C ASN A 120 3.25 -38.05 6.69
N ILE A 121 4.52 -38.28 7.06
CA ILE A 121 4.90 -39.08 8.23
C ILE A 121 4.70 -38.28 9.54
N ALA A 122 5.05 -37.00 9.55
CA ALA A 122 4.80 -36.09 10.67
C ALA A 122 3.29 -35.97 10.97
N VAL A 123 2.46 -35.85 9.93
CA VAL A 123 0.99 -35.89 10.05
C VAL A 123 0.51 -37.21 10.65
N LEU A 124 0.98 -38.36 10.18
CA LEU A 124 0.56 -39.67 10.72
C LEU A 124 0.91 -39.84 12.20
N LEU A 125 2.14 -39.46 12.61
CA LEU A 125 2.55 -39.53 14.01
C LEU A 125 1.75 -38.57 14.91
N THR A 126 1.53 -37.34 14.44
CA THR A 126 0.69 -36.35 15.14
C THR A 126 -0.73 -36.88 15.33
N ASN A 127 -1.37 -37.34 14.26
CA ASN A 127 -2.74 -37.85 14.25
C ASN A 127 -2.92 -39.08 15.16
N LEU A 128 -1.94 -40.00 15.18
CA LEU A 128 -1.93 -41.13 16.12
C LEU A 128 -1.77 -40.67 17.57
N SER A 129 -0.97 -39.64 17.85
CA SER A 129 -0.74 -39.12 19.20
C SER A 129 -1.99 -38.47 19.81
N GLU A 130 -2.80 -37.81 18.99
CA GLU A 130 -4.04 -37.16 19.40
C GLU A 130 -5.21 -38.16 19.57
N HIS A 131 -5.25 -39.25 18.78
CA HIS A 131 -6.27 -40.30 18.92
C HIS A 131 -5.96 -41.39 19.96
N VAL A 132 -4.69 -41.64 20.30
CA VAL A 132 -4.28 -42.63 21.32
C VAL A 132 -3.29 -42.01 22.31
N PRO A 133 -3.73 -41.01 23.10
CA PRO A 133 -2.89 -40.45 24.14
C PRO A 133 -2.56 -41.50 25.22
N HIS A 134 -1.47 -41.26 25.94
CA HIS A 134 -0.92 -42.09 27.02
C HIS A 134 -0.31 -43.45 26.62
N ASP A 135 -0.21 -43.82 25.33
CA ASP A 135 0.61 -44.98 24.93
C ASP A 135 2.11 -44.63 24.90
N THR A 136 2.82 -45.04 25.96
CA THR A 136 4.28 -44.89 26.09
C THR A 136 5.09 -45.46 24.90
N ARG A 137 4.54 -46.42 24.15
CA ARG A 137 5.20 -46.99 22.96
C ARG A 137 5.24 -45.99 21.81
N LEU A 138 4.19 -45.18 21.68
CA LEU A 138 4.10 -44.12 20.68
C LEU A 138 4.99 -42.92 21.06
N GLN A 139 5.08 -42.59 22.35
CA GLN A 139 5.96 -41.51 22.83
C GLN A 139 7.43 -41.70 22.43
N ASN A 140 7.95 -42.94 22.46
CA ASN A 140 9.30 -43.25 22.01
C ASN A 140 9.52 -42.90 20.51
N PHE A 141 8.51 -43.09 19.65
CA PHE A 141 8.60 -42.66 18.24
C PHE A 141 8.44 -41.15 18.06
N LEU A 142 7.69 -40.47 18.94
CA LEU A 142 7.55 -39.01 18.92
C LEU A 142 8.85 -38.31 19.35
N GLU A 143 9.53 -38.84 20.37
CA GLU A 143 10.86 -38.39 20.80
C GLU A 143 11.92 -38.60 19.70
N GLN A 144 11.90 -39.77 19.03
CA GLN A 144 12.74 -40.04 17.85
C GLN A 144 12.42 -39.15 16.63
N ALA A 145 11.23 -38.57 16.56
CA ALA A 145 10.77 -37.72 15.47
C ALA A 145 10.71 -36.22 15.82
N GLU A 146 11.19 -35.81 17.01
CA GLU A 146 10.98 -34.45 17.54
C GLU A 146 11.45 -33.35 16.57
N SER A 147 12.62 -33.52 15.95
CA SER A 147 13.17 -32.62 14.93
C SER A 147 12.27 -32.52 13.69
N VAL A 148 11.79 -33.65 13.18
CA VAL A 148 10.90 -33.76 12.01
C VAL A 148 9.56 -33.08 12.32
N LEU A 149 8.98 -33.34 13.49
CA LEU A 149 7.75 -32.73 13.96
C LEU A 149 7.89 -31.20 14.12
N ASN A 150 9.00 -30.74 14.72
CA ASN A 150 9.28 -29.31 14.88
C ASN A 150 9.50 -28.59 13.54
N TYR A 151 10.20 -29.21 12.58
CA TYR A 151 10.39 -28.67 11.23
C TYR A 151 9.05 -28.50 10.47
N PHE A 152 8.13 -29.47 10.60
CA PHE A 152 6.83 -29.41 9.91
C PHE A 152 5.75 -28.64 10.66
N ARG A 153 5.89 -28.36 11.97
CA ARG A 153 4.91 -27.61 12.78
C ARG A 153 4.42 -26.28 12.16
N PRO A 154 5.26 -25.41 11.56
CA PRO A 154 4.78 -24.19 10.89
C PRO A 154 4.07 -24.43 9.54
N PHE A 155 4.20 -25.62 8.95
CA PHE A 155 3.54 -26.03 7.70
C PHE A 155 2.31 -26.92 7.94
N LEU A 156 2.12 -27.40 9.16
CA LEU A 156 0.99 -28.25 9.55
C LEU A 156 -0.25 -27.40 9.86
N GLY A 157 -1.20 -27.38 8.93
CA GLY A 157 -2.54 -26.90 9.19
C GLY A 157 -3.34 -27.91 9.99
N ARG A 158 -4.05 -27.44 11.02
CA ARG A 158 -5.03 -28.19 11.81
C ARG A 158 -6.35 -27.43 11.82
N ILE A 159 -7.47 -28.11 11.61
CA ILE A 159 -8.82 -27.59 11.85
C ILE A 159 -9.72 -28.67 12.46
N GLU A 160 -10.75 -28.21 13.16
CA GLU A 160 -11.86 -29.06 13.61
C GLU A 160 -13.11 -28.77 12.79
N ILE A 161 -13.81 -29.83 12.38
CA ILE A 161 -15.11 -29.74 11.70
C ILE A 161 -16.13 -30.67 12.36
N MET A 162 -17.41 -30.33 12.26
CA MET A 162 -18.50 -31.27 12.50
C MET A 162 -18.71 -32.12 11.24
N GLY A 163 -18.31 -33.38 11.29
CA GLY A 163 -18.48 -34.34 10.20
C GLY A 163 -19.94 -34.77 10.00
N ALA A 164 -20.22 -35.45 8.88
CA ALA A 164 -21.55 -36.00 8.56
C ALA A 164 -22.09 -36.98 9.64
N SER A 165 -21.20 -37.48 10.50
CA SER A 165 -21.48 -38.29 11.69
C SER A 165 -22.17 -37.51 12.84
N ARG A 166 -22.28 -36.17 12.72
CA ARG A 166 -22.55 -35.21 13.79
C ARG A 166 -21.61 -35.36 14.99
N LYS A 167 -20.34 -35.62 14.67
CA LYS A 167 -19.23 -35.58 15.61
C LYS A 167 -18.14 -34.64 15.12
N ILE A 168 -17.33 -34.15 16.04
CA ILE A 168 -16.12 -33.40 15.72
C ILE A 168 -15.02 -34.35 15.25
N GLU A 169 -14.48 -34.02 14.09
CA GLU A 169 -13.41 -34.72 13.38
C GLU A 169 -12.30 -33.70 13.05
N ARG A 170 -11.03 -34.13 13.12
CA ARG A 170 -9.86 -33.28 12.85
C ARG A 170 -9.33 -33.50 11.43
N ILE A 171 -9.03 -32.42 10.71
CA ILE A 171 -8.38 -32.46 9.39
C ILE A 171 -6.99 -31.83 9.51
N TYR A 172 -6.00 -32.50 8.91
CA TYR A 172 -4.62 -32.05 8.80
C TYR A 172 -4.28 -31.82 7.32
N PHE A 173 -3.62 -30.71 7.00
CA PHE A 173 -3.28 -30.32 5.63
C PHE A 173 -1.99 -29.49 5.58
N GLU A 174 -1.36 -29.37 4.41
CA GLU A 174 -0.14 -28.55 4.26
C GLU A 174 -0.49 -27.07 4.02
N ILE A 175 0.15 -26.18 4.77
CA ILE A 175 0.13 -24.73 4.54
C ILE A 175 1.36 -24.36 3.72
N SER A 176 1.14 -23.85 2.50
CA SER A 176 2.21 -23.30 1.66
C SER A 176 2.96 -22.16 2.36
N GLU A 177 4.30 -22.20 2.29
CA GLU A 177 5.18 -21.17 2.83
C GLU A 177 4.88 -19.77 2.25
N VAL A 178 4.51 -19.72 0.96
CA VAL A 178 4.14 -18.47 0.28
C VAL A 178 2.86 -17.88 0.89
N ASN A 179 1.83 -18.70 1.08
CA ASN A 179 0.56 -18.27 1.67
C ASN A 179 0.77 -17.81 3.12
N ARG A 180 1.64 -18.50 3.88
CA ARG A 180 2.01 -18.10 5.25
C ARG A 180 2.74 -16.75 5.28
N LYS A 181 3.73 -16.54 4.40
CA LYS A 181 4.44 -15.25 4.25
C LYS A 181 3.50 -14.11 3.85
N GLN A 182 2.54 -14.36 2.96
CA GLN A 182 1.51 -13.38 2.56
C GLN A 182 0.54 -13.01 3.69
N TRP A 183 0.08 -13.99 4.48
CA TRP A 183 -0.80 -13.74 5.62
C TRP A 183 -0.14 -12.89 6.71
N GLU A 184 1.19 -13.05 6.88
CA GLU A 184 1.96 -12.26 7.84
C GLU A 184 2.23 -10.80 7.38
N MET A 185 1.81 -10.39 6.17
CA MET A 185 1.98 -9.03 5.68
C MET A 185 1.12 -8.00 6.46
N PRO A 186 1.63 -6.78 6.73
CA PRO A 186 0.89 -5.76 7.49
C PRO A 186 -0.49 -5.40 6.91
N GLN A 187 -0.65 -5.41 5.59
CA GLN A 187 -1.91 -5.12 4.91
C GLN A 187 -3.01 -6.14 5.25
N VAL A 188 -2.67 -7.43 5.24
CA VAL A 188 -3.61 -8.52 5.59
C VAL A 188 -3.89 -8.53 7.09
N LYS A 189 -2.88 -8.24 7.92
CA LYS A 189 -3.02 -8.13 9.39
C LYS A 189 -3.99 -7.02 9.82
N GLU A 190 -3.91 -5.83 9.23
CA GLU A 190 -4.85 -4.74 9.55
C GLU A 190 -6.25 -5.01 8.95
N SER A 191 -6.34 -5.62 7.77
CA SER A 191 -7.62 -6.08 7.18
C SER A 191 -8.34 -7.07 8.12
N LYS A 192 -7.61 -8.05 8.65
CA LYS A 192 -8.08 -8.98 9.69
C LYS A 192 -8.50 -8.25 10.98
N ARG A 193 -7.73 -7.26 11.43
CA ARG A 193 -8.05 -6.48 12.64
C ARG A 193 -9.37 -5.70 12.48
N GLN A 194 -9.62 -5.12 11.31
CA GLN A 194 -10.88 -4.45 11.02
C GLN A 194 -12.04 -5.44 11.00
N PHE A 195 -11.91 -6.55 10.27
CA PHE A 195 -12.93 -7.60 10.21
C PHE A 195 -13.35 -8.14 11.58
N ILE A 196 -12.40 -8.38 12.50
CA ILE A 196 -12.71 -8.86 13.86
C ILE A 196 -13.51 -7.81 14.65
N PHE A 197 -13.18 -6.52 14.51
CA PHE A 197 -13.93 -5.42 15.14
C PHE A 197 -15.36 -5.34 14.61
N ASP A 198 -15.53 -5.34 13.28
CA ASP A 198 -16.84 -5.24 12.63
C ASP A 198 -17.77 -6.40 13.07
N VAL A 199 -17.26 -7.64 13.02
CA VAL A 199 -18.06 -8.85 13.31
C VAL A 199 -18.39 -9.05 14.78
N VAL A 200 -17.56 -8.58 15.72
CA VAL A 200 -17.87 -8.67 17.16
C VAL A 200 -18.85 -7.55 17.58
N ASN A 201 -18.85 -6.41 16.90
CA ASN A 201 -19.76 -5.30 17.19
C ASN A 201 -21.17 -5.52 16.60
N GLU A 202 -21.29 -6.07 15.38
CA GLU A 202 -22.59 -6.19 14.68
C GLU A 202 -23.13 -7.64 14.57
N GLY A 203 -22.31 -8.68 14.76
CA GLY A 203 -22.61 -10.04 14.29
C GLY A 203 -23.41 -10.95 15.23
N GLY A 204 -24.57 -11.42 14.77
CA GLY A 204 -25.25 -12.61 15.32
C GLY A 204 -24.54 -13.92 14.97
N GLU A 205 -24.69 -14.98 15.78
CA GLU A 205 -23.89 -16.22 15.67
C GLU A 205 -23.90 -16.90 14.29
N SER A 206 -25.04 -16.91 13.58
CA SER A 206 -25.16 -17.49 12.24
C SER A 206 -24.57 -16.59 11.15
N GLU A 207 -24.73 -15.27 11.29
CA GLU A 207 -24.26 -14.28 10.32
C GLU A 207 -22.73 -14.12 10.41
N LYS A 208 -22.18 -14.22 11.64
CA LYS A 208 -20.74 -14.28 11.93
C LYS A 208 -19.98 -15.26 11.03
N MET A 209 -20.52 -16.45 10.78
CA MET A 209 -19.84 -17.48 9.97
C MET A 209 -19.93 -17.20 8.46
N GLU A 210 -21.07 -16.70 7.96
CA GLU A 210 -21.20 -16.24 6.57
C GLU A 210 -20.27 -15.04 6.30
N LEU A 211 -20.17 -14.09 7.23
CA LEU A 211 -19.24 -12.96 7.17
C LEU A 211 -17.78 -13.41 7.22
N PHE A 212 -17.44 -14.40 8.07
CA PHE A 212 -16.09 -14.97 8.15
C PHE A 212 -15.68 -15.67 6.85
N VAL A 213 -16.53 -16.52 6.26
CA VAL A 213 -16.23 -17.15 4.97
C VAL A 213 -16.18 -16.09 3.85
N SER A 214 -17.03 -15.07 3.89
CA SER A 214 -16.97 -13.93 2.97
C SER A 214 -15.64 -13.15 3.07
N PHE A 215 -15.10 -12.96 4.28
CA PHE A 215 -13.79 -12.36 4.52
C PHE A 215 -12.63 -13.24 4.03
N CYS A 216 -12.70 -14.56 4.23
CA CYS A 216 -11.73 -15.50 3.67
C CYS A 216 -11.71 -15.42 2.14
N GLU A 217 -12.88 -15.39 1.48
CA GLU A 217 -12.99 -15.22 0.02
C GLU A 217 -12.37 -13.88 -0.46
N ASP A 218 -12.64 -12.78 0.24
CA ASP A 218 -12.06 -11.46 -0.09
C ASP A 218 -10.54 -11.43 0.10
N THR A 219 -10.04 -12.08 1.17
CA THR A 219 -8.61 -12.12 1.49
C THR A 219 -7.84 -12.94 0.48
N ILE A 220 -8.38 -14.07 0.01
CA ILE A 220 -7.77 -14.89 -1.05
C ILE A 220 -7.65 -14.08 -2.36
N PHE A 221 -8.65 -13.26 -2.70
CA PHE A 221 -8.57 -12.38 -3.86
C PHE A 221 -7.54 -11.24 -3.67
N GLU A 222 -7.46 -10.66 -2.47
CA GLU A 222 -6.44 -9.65 -2.14
C GLU A 222 -5.00 -10.23 -2.15
N MET A 223 -4.80 -11.46 -1.66
CA MET A 223 -3.51 -12.18 -1.73
C MET A 223 -3.10 -12.51 -3.17
N ASN A 224 -4.06 -12.89 -4.02
CA ASN A 224 -3.82 -13.11 -5.45
C ASN A 224 -3.38 -11.81 -6.15
N ILE A 225 -4.07 -10.69 -5.92
CA ILE A 225 -3.64 -9.37 -6.43
C ILE A 225 -2.26 -9.00 -5.88
N ALA A 226 -1.99 -9.20 -4.59
CA ALA A 226 -0.69 -8.93 -3.99
C ALA A 226 0.44 -9.69 -4.72
N SER A 227 0.21 -10.95 -5.11
CA SER A 227 1.17 -11.76 -5.88
C SER A 227 1.37 -11.31 -7.34
N GLN A 228 0.39 -10.61 -7.92
CA GLN A 228 0.46 -10.08 -9.29
C GLN A 228 1.11 -8.68 -9.38
N ILE A 229 1.13 -7.93 -8.27
CA ILE A 229 1.79 -6.62 -8.18
C ILE A 229 3.19 -6.68 -7.57
N SER A 230 3.50 -7.72 -6.81
CA SER A 230 4.89 -8.10 -6.57
C SER A 230 5.49 -8.53 -7.90
N GLU A 231 6.52 -7.82 -8.34
CA GLU A 231 7.52 -8.41 -9.21
C GLU A 231 8.00 -9.69 -8.50
N GLN A 232 7.78 -10.85 -9.14
CA GLN A 232 8.68 -11.97 -8.89
C GLN A 232 10.04 -11.47 -9.35
N ASP A 233 11.04 -11.55 -8.47
CA ASP A 233 12.42 -11.42 -8.92
C ASP A 233 12.61 -12.51 -9.98
N GLU A 234 12.80 -12.08 -11.23
CA GLU A 234 13.20 -12.97 -12.31
C GLU A 234 14.63 -13.40 -11.98
N GLU A 235 14.78 -14.44 -11.14
CA GLU A 235 16.01 -15.19 -11.00
C GLU A 235 16.47 -15.51 -12.43
N GLU A 236 17.56 -14.88 -12.86
CA GLU A 236 18.14 -15.08 -14.18
C GLU A 236 18.66 -16.52 -14.23
N LYS A 237 17.76 -17.45 -14.57
CA LYS A 237 18.12 -18.79 -15.00
C LYS A 237 18.86 -18.65 -16.31
N GLU A 238 20.18 -18.57 -16.20
CA GLU A 238 21.09 -18.93 -17.27
C GLU A 238 20.65 -20.33 -17.75
N GLU A 239 20.06 -20.40 -18.94
CA GLU A 239 19.62 -21.67 -19.51
C GLU A 239 20.87 -22.45 -19.96
N ASP A 240 21.27 -23.43 -19.15
CA ASP A 240 22.37 -24.38 -19.44
C ASP A 240 22.04 -25.28 -20.65
N ASP A 241 22.13 -24.69 -21.85
CA ASP A 241 21.98 -25.36 -23.15
C ASP A 241 23.28 -26.14 -23.51
N GLU A 242 23.63 -27.15 -22.71
CA GLU A 242 24.73 -28.09 -23.02
C GLU A 242 24.36 -29.04 -24.19
N GLU A 243 24.54 -28.61 -25.45
CA GLU A 243 24.63 -29.53 -26.60
C GLU A 243 26.10 -29.85 -26.95
N GLU A 244 26.54 -31.10 -26.73
CA GLU A 244 27.86 -31.62 -27.12
C GLU A 244 28.14 -31.51 -28.64
N PRO A 245 29.24 -30.87 -29.08
CA PRO A 245 29.75 -30.98 -30.45
C PRO A 245 30.88 -32.02 -30.54
N GLY A 246 30.52 -33.30 -30.56
CA GLY A 246 31.45 -34.43 -30.56
C GLY A 246 32.32 -34.62 -31.83
N GLY A 247 33.45 -33.90 -31.91
CA GLY A 247 34.73 -34.42 -32.45
C GLY A 247 35.07 -34.25 -33.95
N GLY A 248 36.34 -33.92 -34.22
CA GLY A 248 37.05 -34.24 -35.48
C GLY A 248 37.86 -33.11 -36.15
N ASP A 249 39.20 -33.25 -36.12
CA ASP A 249 40.24 -32.61 -36.98
C ASP A 249 40.07 -31.13 -37.43
N GLY A 250 40.96 -30.18 -37.12
CA GLY A 250 42.23 -30.22 -36.36
C GLY A 250 43.44 -29.70 -37.16
N ARG A 251 44.02 -28.57 -36.71
CA ARG A 251 45.44 -28.20 -36.94
C ARG A 251 45.86 -27.00 -36.06
N GLY A 252 46.93 -27.20 -35.27
CA GLY A 252 47.48 -26.20 -34.33
C GLY A 252 48.13 -24.98 -35.00
N SER A 253 48.78 -24.08 -34.25
CA SER A 253 49.78 -24.37 -33.21
C SER A 253 49.48 -23.69 -31.86
N GLY A 254 50.04 -24.22 -30.78
CA GLY A 254 49.85 -23.68 -29.43
C GLY A 254 50.90 -22.65 -28.99
N ASP A 255 50.80 -22.35 -27.69
CA ASP A 255 51.86 -21.95 -26.75
C ASP A 255 52.36 -20.48 -26.85
N GLU A 256 52.51 -19.73 -25.75
CA GLU A 256 52.29 -20.03 -24.31
C GLU A 256 52.17 -18.71 -23.48
N GLU A 257 51.55 -18.80 -22.29
CA GLU A 257 51.63 -17.94 -21.07
C GLU A 257 51.61 -16.38 -21.14
N GLY A 258 51.17 -15.71 -20.06
CA GLY A 258 51.58 -14.31 -19.87
C GLY A 258 51.08 -13.51 -18.66
N GLY A 259 49.77 -13.43 -18.41
CA GLY A 259 49.17 -12.71 -17.26
C GLY A 259 49.25 -11.17 -17.26
N GLY A 260 48.24 -10.52 -16.68
CA GLY A 260 48.19 -9.07 -16.46
C GLY A 260 46.76 -8.58 -16.21
N GLU A 261 46.52 -7.99 -15.03
CA GLU A 261 45.20 -7.53 -14.58
C GLU A 261 44.80 -6.19 -15.22
N GLU A 262 43.54 -6.05 -15.65
CA GLU A 262 42.84 -4.75 -15.68
C GLU A 262 41.47 -4.92 -15.02
N GLY A 263 41.24 -4.14 -13.94
CA GLY A 263 40.01 -4.20 -13.16
C GLY A 263 38.85 -3.43 -13.80
N GLN A 264 37.62 -3.87 -13.53
CA GLN A 264 36.40 -3.17 -13.94
C GLN A 264 36.30 -1.78 -13.29
N SER A 265 35.78 -0.80 -14.03
CA SER A 265 35.49 0.54 -13.50
C SER A 265 34.00 0.69 -13.20
N GLU A 266 33.69 1.28 -12.05
CA GLU A 266 32.34 1.37 -11.49
C GLU A 266 31.39 2.29 -12.28
N SER A 267 30.10 2.14 -12.01
CA SER A 267 29.00 2.81 -12.72
C SER A 267 29.05 4.34 -12.64
N GLY A 268 29.25 4.99 -13.79
CA GLY A 268 29.02 6.43 -13.93
C GLY A 268 27.55 6.79 -13.71
N SER A 269 27.27 7.75 -12.84
CA SER A 269 25.89 8.17 -12.55
C SER A 269 25.18 8.74 -13.80
N ALA A 270 23.86 8.57 -13.89
CA ALA A 270 23.05 9.16 -14.97
C ALA A 270 23.16 10.70 -15.03
N PHE A 271 23.53 11.35 -13.92
CA PHE A 271 23.81 12.78 -13.86
C PHE A 271 25.13 13.16 -14.56
N SER A 272 26.18 12.35 -14.44
CA SER A 272 27.44 12.57 -15.18
C SER A 272 27.23 12.50 -16.69
N ASP A 273 26.46 11.53 -17.19
CA ASP A 273 26.14 11.40 -18.61
C ASP A 273 25.32 12.60 -19.14
N PHE A 274 24.40 13.12 -18.32
CA PHE A 274 23.64 14.32 -18.63
C PHE A 274 24.55 15.56 -18.78
N ILE A 275 25.48 15.77 -17.84
CA ILE A 275 26.50 16.82 -17.92
C ILE A 275 27.41 16.63 -19.15
N GLN A 276 27.84 15.40 -19.43
CA GLN A 276 28.65 15.04 -20.60
C GLN A 276 27.92 15.40 -21.91
N SER A 277 26.61 15.13 -21.99
CA SER A 277 25.73 15.47 -23.10
C SER A 277 25.63 16.99 -23.33
N ILE A 278 25.41 17.76 -22.26
CA ILE A 278 25.39 19.23 -22.29
C ILE A 278 26.74 19.79 -22.79
N MET A 279 27.87 19.30 -22.25
CA MET A 279 29.21 19.75 -22.65
C MET A 279 29.51 19.44 -24.12
N ASN A 280 29.10 18.27 -24.62
CA ASN A 280 29.25 17.91 -26.03
C ASN A 280 28.41 18.79 -26.96
N PHE A 281 27.17 19.15 -26.57
CA PHE A 281 26.32 20.06 -27.33
C PHE A 281 26.91 21.47 -27.41
N LEU A 282 27.33 22.05 -26.27
CA LEU A 282 28.02 23.34 -26.23
C LEU A 282 29.34 23.32 -27.01
N GLY A 283 30.06 22.19 -26.98
CA GLY A 283 31.29 21.96 -27.73
C GLY A 283 31.15 22.18 -29.23
N MET A 284 30.02 21.80 -29.84
CA MET A 284 29.76 22.01 -31.28
C MET A 284 29.75 23.50 -31.67
N PHE A 285 29.18 24.36 -30.83
CA PHE A 285 29.06 25.81 -31.08
C PHE A 285 30.34 26.62 -30.81
N THR A 286 31.41 25.98 -30.33
CA THR A 286 32.70 26.63 -30.06
C THR A 286 33.17 27.52 -31.22
N PHE A 287 33.51 28.78 -30.94
CA PHE A 287 33.88 29.81 -31.92
C PHE A 287 34.99 29.40 -32.92
N ARG A 288 35.84 28.41 -32.57
CA ARG A 288 36.83 27.78 -33.46
C ARG A 288 36.21 26.98 -34.62
N ASN A 289 35.07 26.30 -34.43
CA ASN A 289 34.41 25.52 -35.48
C ASN A 289 33.64 26.41 -36.46
N ILE A 290 32.87 27.37 -35.96
CA ILE A 290 32.16 28.37 -36.78
C ILE A 290 33.17 29.11 -37.69
N ARG A 291 34.31 29.56 -37.13
CA ARG A 291 35.41 30.23 -37.87
C ARG A 291 36.20 29.30 -38.82
N ARG A 292 35.97 27.99 -38.80
CA ARG A 292 36.48 26.98 -39.76
C ARG A 292 35.46 26.66 -40.87
N GLN A 293 34.15 26.79 -40.62
CA GLN A 293 33.12 26.65 -41.66
C GLN A 293 32.98 27.93 -42.49
N TYR A 294 32.96 29.12 -41.87
CA TYR A 294 32.85 30.41 -42.57
C TYR A 294 33.95 30.61 -43.64
N ARG A 295 35.17 30.10 -43.40
CA ARG A 295 36.27 30.15 -44.38
C ARG A 295 36.13 29.16 -45.56
N ARG A 296 35.28 28.13 -45.46
CA ARG A 296 34.95 27.21 -46.56
C ARG A 296 33.80 27.73 -47.44
N LEU A 297 32.84 28.45 -46.85
CA LEU A 297 31.73 29.10 -47.56
C LEU A 297 32.19 30.04 -48.70
N ARG A 298 33.30 30.76 -48.52
CA ARG A 298 33.82 31.75 -49.50
C ARG A 298 34.45 31.13 -50.78
N LYS A 299 34.28 29.83 -51.03
CA LYS A 299 34.85 29.11 -52.19
C LYS A 299 33.86 28.20 -52.94
N MET A 300 32.58 28.16 -52.57
CA MET A 300 31.59 27.27 -53.17
C MET A 300 30.53 28.06 -53.98
N THR A 301 29.81 27.38 -54.87
CA THR A 301 28.76 27.99 -55.69
C THR A 301 27.46 28.17 -54.91
N ILE A 302 26.60 29.11 -55.35
CA ILE A 302 25.38 29.51 -54.62
C ILE A 302 24.45 28.32 -54.33
N LYS A 303 24.34 27.33 -55.25
CA LYS A 303 23.53 26.13 -55.02
C LYS A 303 24.07 25.23 -53.90
N GLU A 304 25.39 25.05 -53.84
CA GLU A 304 26.04 24.26 -52.79
C GLU A 304 25.94 24.93 -51.42
N ILE A 305 25.96 26.27 -51.40
CA ILE A 305 25.78 27.07 -50.18
C ILE A 305 24.39 26.86 -49.59
N VAL A 306 23.33 26.86 -50.40
CA VAL A 306 21.95 26.63 -49.92
C VAL A 306 21.77 25.22 -49.35
N VAL A 307 22.26 24.18 -50.04
CA VAL A 307 22.15 22.79 -49.56
C VAL A 307 22.95 22.57 -48.27
N LYS A 308 24.14 23.16 -48.15
CA LYS A 308 24.95 23.08 -46.91
C LYS A 308 24.39 23.93 -45.77
N LEU A 309 23.69 25.02 -46.06
CA LEU A 309 22.97 25.79 -45.03
C LEU A 309 21.74 25.02 -44.52
N ALA A 310 20.95 24.42 -45.42
CA ALA A 310 19.78 23.63 -45.06
C ALA A 310 20.15 22.40 -44.21
N THR A 311 21.19 21.65 -44.60
CA THR A 311 21.68 20.51 -43.81
C THR A 311 22.33 20.92 -42.48
N PHE A 312 22.96 22.10 -42.40
CA PHE A 312 23.46 22.66 -41.13
C PHE A 312 22.31 23.09 -40.20
N LEU A 313 21.25 23.72 -40.72
CA LEU A 313 20.06 24.05 -39.94
C LEU A 313 19.30 22.79 -39.50
N TRP A 314 19.21 21.77 -40.34
CA TRP A 314 18.59 20.48 -39.99
C TRP A 314 19.36 19.73 -38.90
N THR A 315 20.68 19.74 -38.95
CA THR A 315 21.53 19.12 -37.90
C THR A 315 21.51 19.91 -36.59
N ILE A 316 21.38 21.24 -36.64
CA ILE A 316 21.10 22.05 -35.44
C ILE A 316 19.71 21.73 -34.88
N LEU A 317 18.67 21.67 -35.71
CA LEU A 317 17.29 21.37 -35.28
C LEU A 317 17.21 19.98 -34.62
N MET A 318 17.77 18.96 -35.25
CA MET A 318 17.84 17.60 -34.69
C MET A 318 18.72 17.54 -33.43
N GLY A 319 19.80 18.33 -33.36
CA GLY A 319 20.61 18.47 -32.15
C GLY A 319 19.83 19.10 -30.99
N ILE A 320 19.01 20.12 -31.26
CA ILE A 320 18.13 20.75 -30.26
C ILE A 320 17.03 19.78 -29.81
N LEU A 321 16.39 19.05 -30.73
CA LEU A 321 15.39 18.04 -30.39
C LEU A 321 15.99 16.89 -29.57
N TYR A 322 17.19 16.41 -29.91
CA TYR A 322 17.90 15.40 -29.13
C TYR A 322 18.36 15.94 -27.76
N PHE A 323 18.77 17.21 -27.68
CA PHE A 323 19.08 17.88 -26.42
C PHE A 323 17.83 17.97 -25.51
N ILE A 324 16.70 18.43 -26.04
CA ILE A 324 15.42 18.48 -25.31
C ILE A 324 15.01 17.07 -24.86
N TYR A 325 15.11 16.06 -25.74
CA TYR A 325 14.84 14.66 -25.36
C TYR A 325 15.79 14.14 -24.27
N SER A 326 17.08 14.47 -24.33
CA SER A 326 18.08 14.11 -23.32
C SER A 326 17.82 14.80 -21.98
N VAL A 327 17.41 16.08 -21.99
CA VAL A 327 16.97 16.83 -20.81
C VAL A 327 15.70 16.21 -20.22
N CYS A 328 14.66 15.98 -21.01
CA CYS A 328 13.43 15.34 -20.55
C CYS A 328 13.67 13.92 -20.02
N LYS A 329 14.55 13.13 -20.64
CA LYS A 329 14.96 11.81 -20.13
C LYS A 329 15.73 11.93 -18.82
N GLY A 330 16.64 12.90 -18.69
CA GLY A 330 17.39 13.16 -17.46
C GLY A 330 16.49 13.57 -16.29
N PHE A 331 15.57 14.52 -16.53
CA PHE A 331 14.55 14.90 -15.55
C PHE A 331 13.61 13.74 -15.22
N PHE A 332 13.14 12.97 -16.21
CA PHE A 332 12.30 11.80 -15.97
C PHE A 332 13.03 10.76 -15.11
N LEU A 333 14.31 10.46 -15.37
CA LEU A 333 15.09 9.52 -14.57
C LEU A 333 15.38 10.03 -13.15
N LEU A 334 15.60 11.34 -12.97
CA LEU A 334 15.73 11.95 -11.64
C LEU A 334 14.41 11.88 -10.86
N ILE A 335 13.29 12.24 -11.48
CA ILE A 335 11.94 12.15 -10.90
C ILE A 335 11.60 10.68 -10.59
N TRP A 336 11.95 9.75 -11.47
CA TRP A 336 11.76 8.31 -11.26
C TRP A 336 12.55 7.80 -10.05
N HIS A 337 13.84 8.13 -9.96
CA HIS A 337 14.70 7.69 -8.87
C HIS A 337 14.40 8.41 -7.53
N THR A 338 13.69 9.54 -7.54
CA THR A 338 13.27 10.25 -6.31
C THR A 338 11.84 9.92 -5.87
N LEU A 339 10.94 9.52 -6.78
CA LEU A 339 9.58 9.07 -6.44
C LEU A 339 9.48 7.56 -6.18
N PHE A 340 10.27 6.74 -6.88
CA PHE A 340 10.21 5.27 -6.79
C PHE A 340 11.48 4.63 -6.20
N GLY A 341 12.60 5.35 -6.15
CA GLY A 341 13.76 4.97 -5.34
C GLY A 341 13.49 5.34 -3.88
N GLY A 342 13.42 4.33 -3.00
CA GLY A 342 12.92 4.49 -1.61
C GLY A 342 13.63 5.56 -0.76
N GLY A 343 14.87 5.94 -1.10
CA GLY A 343 15.70 6.85 -0.29
C GLY A 343 15.07 8.20 0.09
N LEU A 344 14.14 8.76 -0.69
CA LEU A 344 13.44 9.99 -0.30
C LEU A 344 12.28 9.72 0.68
N VAL A 345 11.67 8.53 0.62
CA VAL A 345 10.65 8.05 1.55
C VAL A 345 11.29 7.56 2.86
N GLU A 346 12.39 6.82 2.80
CA GLU A 346 13.24 6.52 3.97
C GLU A 346 13.79 7.81 4.59
N GLY A 347 14.22 8.79 3.78
CA GLY A 347 14.59 10.13 4.25
C GLY A 347 13.46 10.83 4.99
N ALA A 348 12.25 10.88 4.43
CA ALA A 348 11.08 11.49 5.05
C ALA A 348 10.53 10.69 6.26
N LYS A 349 10.79 9.38 6.35
CA LYS A 349 10.51 8.58 7.56
C LYS A 349 11.53 8.85 8.66
N ASN A 350 12.81 9.04 8.32
CA ASN A 350 13.88 9.32 9.26
C ASN A 350 13.83 10.76 9.79
N ILE A 351 13.37 11.72 8.98
CA ILE A 351 12.96 13.06 9.42
C ILE A 351 11.59 12.95 10.11
N THR A 352 11.57 12.29 11.28
CA THR A 352 10.33 12.09 12.03
C THR A 352 9.76 13.42 12.52
N VAL A 353 8.48 13.66 12.22
CA VAL A 353 7.72 14.89 12.58
C VAL A 353 7.77 15.23 14.08
N THR A 354 8.07 14.26 14.94
CA THR A 354 8.34 14.44 16.37
C THR A 354 9.44 15.47 16.66
N GLU A 355 10.50 15.55 15.85
CA GLU A 355 11.62 16.48 16.10
C GLU A 355 11.27 17.93 15.66
N LEU A 356 10.48 18.07 14.59
CA LEU A 356 9.97 19.36 14.12
C LEU A 356 8.87 19.94 15.03
N LEU A 357 8.08 19.07 15.67
CA LEU A 357 7.10 19.49 16.68
C LEU A 357 7.74 19.78 18.05
N ALA A 358 8.83 19.08 18.41
CA ALA A 358 9.57 19.33 19.66
C ALA A 358 10.38 20.64 19.67
N SER A 359 10.56 21.28 18.51
CA SER A 359 11.30 22.54 18.34
C SER A 359 10.42 23.79 18.25
N MET A 360 9.09 23.67 18.38
CA MET A 360 8.19 24.81 18.48
C MET A 360 8.10 25.28 19.95
N PRO A 361 8.47 26.53 20.28
CA PRO A 361 8.44 27.00 21.67
C PRO A 361 7.00 27.21 22.16
N ASP A 362 6.67 26.62 23.31
CA ASP A 362 5.39 26.79 24.00
C ASP A 362 5.23 28.24 24.49
N PRO A 363 4.19 28.99 24.05
CA PRO A 363 3.97 30.37 24.44
C PRO A 363 3.16 30.54 25.74
N THR A 364 2.94 29.47 26.52
CA THR A 364 1.94 29.42 27.60
C THR A 364 2.43 28.91 28.97
N GLN A 365 3.65 29.26 29.39
CA GLN A 365 4.03 29.23 30.82
C GLN A 365 4.74 30.50 31.26
N ASP A 366 3.99 31.37 31.94
CA ASP A 366 4.52 32.54 32.66
C ASP A 366 4.09 32.48 34.15
N GLU A 367 4.98 32.92 35.03
CA GLU A 367 4.82 33.19 36.48
C GLU A 367 3.98 32.26 37.40
N VAL A 368 4.65 31.30 38.06
CA VAL A 368 4.63 31.19 39.54
C VAL A 368 6.06 30.89 40.04
N HIS A 369 6.56 31.64 41.02
CA HIS A 369 7.99 31.63 41.41
C HIS A 369 8.44 30.53 42.39
N GLY A 370 9.61 29.94 42.09
CA GLY A 370 10.81 29.98 42.98
C GLY A 370 10.96 28.96 44.12
N ASP A 371 12.15 28.73 44.69
CA ASP A 371 13.52 29.10 44.26
C ASP A 371 14.57 28.28 45.09
N LEU A 372 15.88 28.49 44.84
CA LEU A 372 17.11 28.04 45.56
C LEU A 372 17.78 26.72 45.08
N PRO A 373 19.13 26.60 45.17
CA PRO A 373 20.17 27.65 45.15
C PRO A 373 21.32 27.38 44.13
N GLY A 374 21.95 28.44 43.63
CA GLY A 374 23.06 28.37 42.64
C GLY A 374 24.45 28.73 43.18
N GLU A 375 25.47 28.67 42.30
CA GLU A 375 26.89 28.98 42.58
C GLU A 375 27.60 29.45 41.26
N PRO A 376 28.75 30.17 41.29
CA PRO A 376 28.84 31.54 41.81
C PRO A 376 29.71 32.52 40.97
N ARG A 377 29.31 33.81 40.90
CA ARG A 377 30.15 35.06 40.80
C ARG A 377 29.32 36.25 40.30
N GLY A 378 29.47 37.48 40.80
CA GLY A 378 30.24 37.96 41.97
C GLY A 378 30.43 39.49 42.00
N GLY A 379 30.44 40.08 43.20
CA GLY A 379 30.53 41.54 43.44
C GLY A 379 29.16 42.24 43.48
N GLU A 380 28.90 43.27 44.28
CA GLU A 380 29.69 43.94 45.35
C GLU A 380 28.78 44.35 46.54
N GLU A 381 29.34 45.00 47.56
CA GLU A 381 28.74 45.28 48.88
C GLU A 381 27.53 46.25 48.85
N GLN A 382 26.50 46.00 49.68
CA GLN A 382 26.27 46.79 50.92
C GLN A 382 25.20 46.18 51.85
N ASP A 383 25.06 46.77 53.05
CA ASP A 383 24.54 46.14 54.29
C ASP A 383 23.32 46.89 54.89
N THR A 384 22.73 46.31 55.95
CA THR A 384 21.92 46.90 57.07
C THR A 384 20.41 46.59 57.22
N GLY A 385 20.11 45.51 57.96
CA GLY A 385 18.96 45.34 58.88
C GLY A 385 17.54 45.13 58.30
N GLY A 386 16.57 44.48 58.98
CA GLY A 386 16.55 43.78 60.29
C GLY A 386 15.22 43.98 61.06
N ILE A 387 14.89 43.09 62.03
CA ILE A 387 13.79 43.23 63.06
C ILE A 387 12.34 43.06 62.50
N THR A 388 11.36 42.30 63.06
CA THR A 388 11.22 41.47 64.30
C THR A 388 10.10 40.40 64.19
N ASP A 389 10.03 39.50 65.18
CA ASP A 389 8.98 38.49 65.48
C ASP A 389 7.53 39.01 65.58
N SER A 390 6.53 38.11 65.44
CA SER A 390 5.69 37.62 66.58
C SER A 390 4.42 36.81 66.20
N MET A 391 4.24 35.61 66.82
CA MET A 391 2.95 35.00 67.28
C MET A 391 1.87 34.64 66.22
N GLU A 392 0.84 33.79 66.43
CA GLU A 392 0.36 32.84 67.48
C GLU A 392 -0.46 31.76 66.71
N ALA A 393 -0.33 30.43 66.86
CA ALA A 393 -0.67 29.50 67.95
C ALA A 393 -1.94 28.63 67.69
N GLY A 394 -1.90 27.36 68.12
CA GLY A 394 -2.99 26.37 68.08
C GLY A 394 -2.88 25.34 66.93
N GLY A 395 -2.93 24.01 67.14
CA GLY A 395 -2.91 23.24 68.39
C GLY A 395 -3.66 21.89 68.26
N GLY A 396 -3.00 20.76 68.57
CA GLY A 396 -3.61 19.43 68.54
C GLY A 396 -2.61 18.26 68.41
N GLU A 397 -2.42 17.55 69.52
CA GLU A 397 -1.82 16.21 69.69
C GLU A 397 -2.83 15.09 69.27
N GLU A 398 -2.62 13.76 69.29
CA GLU A 398 -1.72 12.77 69.96
C GLU A 398 -1.50 11.60 68.94
N GLU A 399 -0.53 10.67 68.94
CA GLU A 399 0.68 10.32 69.73
C GLU A 399 1.66 9.49 68.82
N ASP A 400 2.85 9.07 69.29
CA ASP A 400 3.94 8.37 68.55
C ASP A 400 3.84 6.81 68.48
N GLU A 401 4.72 6.13 67.71
CA GLU A 401 5.75 5.20 68.28
C GLU A 401 6.71 4.56 67.24
N ASP A 402 8.03 4.74 67.45
CA ASP A 402 9.16 4.10 66.76
C ASP A 402 9.69 2.88 67.55
N ILE A 403 10.04 1.75 66.91
CA ILE A 403 11.01 0.76 67.47
C ILE A 403 11.96 0.22 66.39
N GLN A 404 13.26 0.15 66.76
CA GLN A 404 14.42 -0.13 65.92
C GLN A 404 14.93 -1.60 65.92
N GLU A 405 15.77 -1.88 64.90
CA GLU A 405 16.95 -2.79 64.90
C GLU A 405 16.84 -4.31 65.14
N LYS A 406 17.42 -5.10 64.20
CA LYS A 406 18.76 -5.70 64.46
C LYS A 406 19.55 -6.22 63.24
N ASP A 407 20.88 -6.26 63.43
CA ASP A 407 21.97 -6.63 62.50
C ASP A 407 22.58 -8.03 62.82
N GLY A 408 23.42 -8.62 61.95
CA GLY A 408 24.11 -9.88 62.32
C GLY A 408 25.12 -10.65 61.42
N GLY A 409 25.57 -10.20 60.24
CA GLY A 409 26.73 -10.80 59.51
C GLY A 409 26.57 -12.23 58.88
N LYS A 410 27.63 -12.89 58.34
CA LYS A 410 29.07 -12.54 58.24
C LYS A 410 29.84 -13.38 57.17
N ILE A 411 30.76 -12.76 56.41
CA ILE A 411 31.74 -13.39 55.45
C ILE A 411 33.13 -13.59 56.13
N PRO A 412 34.11 -14.41 55.63
CA PRO A 412 35.08 -13.94 54.60
C PRO A 412 35.85 -14.98 53.72
N GLY A 413 36.58 -14.51 52.67
CA GLY A 413 37.56 -15.24 51.82
C GLY A 413 37.84 -14.55 50.45
N ILE A 414 38.99 -14.02 49.97
CA ILE A 414 40.42 -13.89 50.41
C ILE A 414 41.34 -15.08 49.98
N ASP A 415 42.44 -14.96 49.18
CA ASP A 415 43.06 -13.75 48.53
C ASP A 415 44.16 -13.99 47.42
N THR A 416 44.43 -12.96 46.59
CA THR A 416 45.74 -12.55 45.93
C THR A 416 46.42 -13.35 44.75
N PRO A 417 47.40 -12.79 43.97
CA PRO A 417 47.48 -11.44 43.33
C PRO A 417 48.20 -11.32 41.92
N GLY A 418 47.88 -10.25 41.14
CA GLY A 418 48.77 -9.53 40.15
C GLY A 418 48.96 -10.11 38.71
N GLY A 419 49.28 -9.35 37.65
CA GLY A 419 49.26 -7.87 37.40
C GLY A 419 50.39 -7.33 36.47
N LEU A 420 50.08 -6.59 35.37
CA LEU A 420 50.86 -5.51 34.68
C LEU A 420 50.41 -5.20 33.21
N GLY A 421 50.24 -3.90 32.87
CA GLY A 421 50.20 -3.31 31.49
C GLY A 421 48.87 -3.42 30.71
N ASP A 422 48.46 -2.45 29.86
CA ASP A 422 48.91 -1.06 29.62
C ASP A 422 47.75 -0.20 29.01
N MET A 423 47.94 1.10 28.78
CA MET A 423 46.98 2.15 28.34
C MET A 423 46.14 1.84 27.07
N GLY A 424 44.97 2.47 26.84
CA GLY A 424 44.21 3.41 27.68
C GLY A 424 43.16 4.28 26.93
N ASP A 425 42.11 4.67 27.67
CA ASP A 425 41.13 5.77 27.54
C ASP A 425 40.71 6.40 26.18
N THR A 426 39.38 6.56 26.01
CA THR A 426 38.76 7.61 25.17
C THR A 426 37.64 8.34 25.93
N THR A 427 37.54 9.66 25.75
CA THR A 427 36.53 10.56 26.37
C THR A 427 35.88 11.46 25.30
N PRO A 428 34.64 11.96 25.51
CA PRO A 428 33.79 12.48 24.44
C PRO A 428 34.02 13.96 24.06
N VAL A 429 33.75 14.31 22.79
CA VAL A 429 33.72 15.69 22.25
C VAL A 429 32.74 15.79 21.06
N GLU A 430 31.91 16.83 21.06
CA GLU A 430 31.18 17.39 19.89
C GLU A 430 31.74 18.80 19.55
N PRO A 431 31.27 19.52 18.52
CA PRO A 431 31.19 19.19 17.09
C PRO A 431 31.93 20.26 16.25
N PRO A 432 31.80 20.29 14.90
CA PRO A 432 32.03 21.54 14.18
C PRO A 432 31.08 21.85 13.01
N THR A 433 30.86 23.15 12.77
CA THR A 433 30.32 23.76 11.54
C THR A 433 31.27 24.90 11.07
N PRO A 434 31.13 25.48 9.85
CA PRO A 434 32.32 25.84 9.04
C PRO A 434 32.55 27.36 8.83
N GLU A 435 33.66 27.71 8.15
CA GLU A 435 33.81 28.68 7.03
C GLU A 435 35.27 29.21 6.88
N GLY A 436 35.62 29.84 5.74
CA GLY A 436 36.76 30.79 5.64
C GLY A 436 37.98 30.43 4.75
N THR A 437 37.94 30.80 3.48
CA THR A 437 39.08 30.86 2.51
C THR A 437 39.91 32.18 2.65
N PRO A 438 40.92 32.58 1.81
CA PRO A 438 41.68 31.93 0.71
C PRO A 438 43.24 32.19 0.59
N LEU A 439 43.89 31.45 -0.32
CA LEU A 439 44.98 31.83 -1.29
C LEU A 439 46.19 32.77 -0.92
N LEU A 440 47.46 32.27 -1.02
CA LEU A 440 48.40 32.55 -2.15
C LEU A 440 49.88 32.04 -2.00
N LYS A 441 50.33 31.22 -2.98
CA LYS A 441 51.68 31.02 -3.61
C LYS A 441 53.00 31.45 -2.91
N ARG A 442 54.07 30.62 -3.05
CA ARG A 442 55.33 30.96 -3.79
C ARG A 442 56.43 29.85 -3.89
N LYS A 443 56.70 29.37 -5.14
CA LYS A 443 57.99 28.85 -5.71
C LYS A 443 58.68 27.59 -5.12
N MET A 444 59.68 26.93 -5.75
CA MET A 444 60.07 26.63 -7.17
C MET A 444 61.54 26.13 -7.24
N GLN A 445 61.85 24.99 -7.88
CA GLN A 445 63.09 24.81 -8.69
C GLN A 445 63.10 23.54 -9.59
N PRO A 446 63.81 23.51 -10.75
CA PRO A 446 63.92 22.35 -11.66
C PRO A 446 65.36 21.98 -12.13
N GLU A 447 65.52 20.91 -12.91
CA GLU A 447 66.58 20.61 -13.92
C GLU A 447 65.96 19.61 -14.95
N GLU A 448 65.94 19.83 -16.27
CA GLU A 448 66.97 19.55 -17.33
C GLU A 448 67.26 18.05 -17.61
N ALA A 449 67.46 17.54 -18.85
CA ALA A 449 67.14 17.98 -20.24
C ALA A 449 67.40 16.83 -21.27
N GLY A 450 66.78 16.81 -22.46
CA GLY A 450 67.16 15.88 -23.58
C GLY A 450 66.09 15.61 -24.68
N PRO A 451 66.41 15.71 -26.00
CA PRO A 451 65.44 15.48 -27.11
C PRO A 451 65.91 14.53 -28.26
N GLU A 452 65.02 14.17 -29.21
CA GLU A 452 65.27 14.22 -30.69
C GLU A 452 64.01 14.00 -31.57
N GLN A 453 64.12 13.95 -32.91
CA GLN A 453 63.01 14.07 -33.90
C GLN A 453 62.92 12.90 -34.97
N PRO A 454 62.52 13.04 -36.27
CA PRO A 454 61.60 12.07 -36.92
C PRO A 454 62.21 11.41 -38.21
N PRO A 455 61.47 10.64 -39.06
CA PRO A 455 60.37 11.07 -39.95
C PRO A 455 59.14 10.11 -39.84
N THR A 456 58.19 9.82 -40.77
CA THR A 456 58.03 10.10 -42.23
C THR A 456 56.55 10.05 -42.68
N THR A 457 56.29 10.29 -43.98
CA THR A 457 55.08 10.04 -44.79
C THR A 457 54.75 8.53 -44.97
N GLU A 458 53.60 8.08 -45.51
CA GLU A 458 52.90 8.53 -46.74
C GLU A 458 51.37 8.20 -46.81
N GLU A 459 50.78 8.17 -48.02
CA GLU A 459 49.33 8.35 -48.37
C GLU A 459 48.83 7.18 -49.31
N PRO A 460 47.60 7.14 -49.91
CA PRO A 460 46.26 7.09 -49.32
C PRO A 460 45.35 5.80 -49.53
N PRO A 461 44.45 5.62 -50.54
CA PRO A 461 43.05 5.14 -50.36
C PRO A 461 42.73 3.82 -51.16
N PRO A 462 41.48 3.34 -51.49
CA PRO A 462 40.14 3.98 -51.44
C PRO A 462 38.84 3.13 -51.17
N GLU A 463 37.71 3.87 -51.11
CA GLU A 463 36.31 3.67 -51.63
C GLU A 463 35.92 2.46 -52.54
N PRO A 464 34.60 2.22 -52.86
CA PRO A 464 33.32 2.70 -52.25
C PRO A 464 32.16 1.65 -52.17
N GLU A 465 30.96 2.09 -51.74
CA GLU A 465 29.58 1.79 -52.23
C GLU A 465 29.16 0.34 -52.65
N LYS A 466 27.95 -0.18 -52.35
CA LYS A 466 26.60 0.43 -52.59
C LYS A 466 25.49 -0.13 -51.70
N ALA A 467 24.51 0.73 -51.40
CA ALA A 467 23.10 0.39 -51.24
C ALA A 467 22.27 1.54 -51.85
N ASP A 468 21.19 1.25 -52.58
CA ASP A 468 20.32 2.29 -53.16
C ASP A 468 18.92 1.75 -53.58
N THR A 469 17.97 2.65 -53.89
CA THR A 469 16.55 2.41 -54.31
C THR A 469 15.60 1.85 -53.22
N GLU A 470 14.30 2.19 -53.11
CA GLU A 470 13.38 3.21 -53.70
C GLU A 470 12.05 3.19 -52.89
N ASN A 471 11.11 4.16 -52.84
CA ASN A 471 10.98 5.57 -53.27
C ASN A 471 9.73 6.20 -52.56
N VAL A 472 9.57 7.53 -52.46
CA VAL A 472 8.31 8.17 -51.93
C VAL A 472 7.99 9.54 -52.58
N GLU A 473 6.67 9.82 -52.75
CA GLU A 473 6.02 11.06 -53.26
C GLU A 473 6.08 11.28 -54.79
N LYS A 474 5.07 11.82 -55.52
CA LYS A 474 3.69 12.35 -55.30
C LYS A 474 2.98 12.46 -56.70
N ALA A 475 1.68 12.69 -56.95
CA ALA A 475 0.45 12.97 -56.15
C ALA A 475 -0.84 12.64 -56.97
N GLU A 476 -2.01 12.92 -56.37
CA GLU A 476 -3.39 13.18 -56.89
C GLU A 476 -3.73 13.15 -58.41
N LYS A 477 -4.88 12.53 -58.79
CA LYS A 477 -6.13 13.26 -59.18
C LYS A 477 -7.35 12.38 -59.61
N GLU A 478 -8.55 12.87 -59.25
CA GLU A 478 -9.85 12.87 -59.97
C GLU A 478 -10.52 11.60 -60.60
N ALA A 479 -11.70 11.25 -60.03
CA ALA A 479 -13.02 11.10 -60.68
C ALA A 479 -13.64 9.72 -61.14
N GLU A 480 -14.98 9.68 -61.01
CA GLU A 480 -16.05 8.85 -61.64
C GLU A 480 -16.35 7.35 -61.29
N VAL A 481 -17.53 7.15 -60.66
CA VAL A 481 -18.69 6.30 -61.07
C VAL A 481 -18.70 4.75 -60.83
N LYS A 482 -19.83 4.29 -60.24
CA LYS A 482 -20.36 2.90 -60.05
C LYS A 482 -21.00 2.33 -61.35
N PRO A 483 -21.32 1.01 -61.54
CA PRO A 483 -21.78 0.02 -60.53
C PRO A 483 -21.36 -1.47 -60.75
N GLU A 484 -21.88 -2.37 -59.87
CA GLU A 484 -22.39 -3.78 -60.09
C GLU A 484 -21.60 -4.82 -60.94
N ALA A 485 -21.64 -6.15 -60.68
CA ALA A 485 -22.47 -6.98 -59.80
C ALA A 485 -21.79 -8.33 -59.39
N THR A 486 -22.42 -9.05 -58.45
CA THR A 486 -22.21 -10.45 -57.99
C THR A 486 -22.90 -11.50 -58.90
N PRO A 487 -22.82 -12.83 -58.65
CA PRO A 487 -21.73 -13.70 -58.14
C PRO A 487 -21.53 -15.00 -58.99
N GLU A 488 -20.59 -15.89 -58.64
CA GLU A 488 -20.78 -17.37 -58.63
C GLU A 488 -19.58 -18.15 -58.03
N GLU A 489 -19.84 -19.31 -57.40
CA GLU A 489 -18.86 -20.34 -56.97
C GLU A 489 -19.04 -21.64 -57.84
N PRO A 490 -18.49 -22.86 -57.57
CA PRO A 490 -17.46 -23.27 -56.58
C PRO A 490 -16.38 -24.30 -57.06
N LYS A 491 -15.29 -24.38 -56.26
CA LYS A 491 -14.45 -25.60 -56.01
C LYS A 491 -13.60 -26.12 -57.22
N PRO A 492 -12.68 -27.11 -57.06
CA PRO A 492 -11.29 -26.79 -56.65
C PRO A 492 -10.17 -27.55 -57.43
N GLU A 493 -8.89 -27.16 -57.28
CA GLU A 493 -7.78 -28.06 -56.86
C GLU A 493 -6.37 -27.40 -56.85
N LYS A 494 -5.64 -27.66 -55.76
CA LYS A 494 -4.17 -27.83 -55.60
C LYS A 494 -3.17 -27.05 -56.49
N ALA A 495 -2.57 -26.02 -55.85
CA ALA A 495 -1.14 -25.68 -55.83
C ALA A 495 -0.34 -25.59 -57.16
N THR A 496 0.32 -24.46 -57.43
CA THR A 496 1.53 -24.05 -56.68
C THR A 496 1.96 -22.59 -56.90
N LYS A 497 2.72 -22.05 -55.93
CA LYS A 497 3.60 -20.86 -56.03
C LYS A 497 2.94 -19.51 -56.36
N ALA A 498 2.40 -18.84 -55.33
CA ALA A 498 2.20 -17.40 -55.29
C ALA A 498 3.38 -16.67 -54.59
N LYS A 499 3.54 -15.38 -54.87
CA LYS A 499 4.71 -14.53 -54.55
C LYS A 499 4.97 -14.32 -53.04
N LYS A 500 6.25 -14.17 -52.66
CA LYS A 500 6.66 -13.36 -51.51
C LYS A 500 6.53 -11.87 -51.86
N GLU A 501 5.62 -11.13 -51.24
CA GLU A 501 5.69 -9.66 -51.16
C GLU A 501 5.29 -9.17 -49.75
N LYS A 502 6.08 -8.23 -49.21
CA LYS A 502 5.80 -7.31 -48.08
C LYS A 502 4.97 -7.87 -46.88
N LYS A 503 5.64 -8.58 -45.95
CA LYS A 503 5.11 -8.83 -44.58
C LYS A 503 6.03 -8.40 -43.41
N SER A 504 7.20 -7.80 -43.69
CA SER A 504 8.21 -7.46 -42.66
C SER A 504 7.98 -6.13 -41.93
N VAL A 505 7.46 -5.09 -42.59
CA VAL A 505 7.36 -3.73 -42.01
C VAL A 505 6.25 -3.62 -40.94
N LYS A 506 5.25 -4.51 -40.95
CA LYS A 506 4.19 -4.54 -39.92
C LYS A 506 4.60 -5.24 -38.62
N ARG A 507 5.77 -5.89 -38.53
CA ARG A 507 6.14 -6.66 -37.32
C ARG A 507 6.74 -5.78 -36.22
N ALA A 508 7.79 -5.02 -36.56
CA ALA A 508 8.48 -4.10 -35.63
C ALA A 508 7.57 -3.06 -34.97
N GLY A 509 6.49 -2.65 -35.66
CA GLY A 509 5.49 -1.75 -35.07
C GLY A 509 4.67 -2.41 -33.95
N PHE A 510 4.30 -3.68 -34.09
CA PHE A 510 3.58 -4.44 -33.05
C PHE A 510 4.51 -4.84 -31.91
N GLU A 511 5.78 -5.16 -32.21
CA GLU A 511 6.79 -5.44 -31.20
C GLU A 511 7.00 -4.21 -30.27
N LEU A 512 7.02 -2.99 -30.80
CA LEU A 512 7.04 -1.75 -29.99
C LEU A 512 5.76 -1.48 -29.17
N TRP A 513 4.58 -1.83 -29.68
CA TRP A 513 3.33 -1.69 -28.90
C TRP A 513 3.27 -2.71 -27.75
N ASN A 514 3.67 -3.96 -28.00
CA ASN A 514 3.75 -4.99 -26.97
C ASN A 514 4.77 -4.61 -25.88
N GLU A 515 5.96 -4.12 -26.27
CA GLU A 515 6.97 -3.64 -25.32
C GLU A 515 6.45 -2.47 -24.47
N LEU A 516 5.75 -1.52 -25.09
CA LEU A 516 5.13 -0.40 -24.38
C LEU A 516 3.97 -0.84 -23.46
N ASP A 517 3.21 -1.88 -23.83
CA ASP A 517 2.19 -2.49 -22.97
C ASP A 517 2.84 -3.22 -21.77
N VAL A 518 3.95 -3.93 -21.96
CA VAL A 518 4.73 -4.56 -20.87
C VAL A 518 5.33 -3.50 -19.95
N GLN A 519 5.97 -2.47 -20.51
CA GLN A 519 6.54 -1.37 -19.73
C GLN A 519 5.46 -0.59 -18.96
N ARG A 520 4.28 -0.36 -19.55
CA ARG A 520 3.12 0.19 -18.84
C ARG A 520 2.74 -0.72 -17.68
N ASN A 521 2.59 -2.02 -17.90
CA ASN A 521 2.17 -2.94 -16.84
C ASN A 521 3.18 -2.98 -15.68
N LYS A 522 4.50 -3.04 -15.97
CA LYS A 522 5.56 -2.91 -14.94
C LYS A 522 5.46 -1.56 -14.18
N PHE A 523 5.20 -0.44 -14.86
CA PHE A 523 4.96 0.87 -14.22
C PHE A 523 3.71 0.87 -13.30
N MET A 524 2.59 0.30 -13.77
CA MET A 524 1.34 0.25 -12.99
C MET A 524 1.48 -0.63 -11.73
N ASN A 525 2.28 -1.70 -11.80
CA ASN A 525 2.61 -2.54 -10.64
C ASN A 525 3.53 -1.82 -9.64
N CYS A 526 4.56 -1.10 -10.11
CA CYS A 526 5.40 -0.28 -9.24
C CYS A 526 4.59 0.84 -8.54
N LEU A 527 3.62 1.42 -9.27
CA LEU A 527 2.71 2.44 -8.77
C LEU A 527 1.73 1.92 -7.71
N SER A 528 1.17 0.72 -7.90
CA SER A 528 0.28 0.10 -6.91
C SER A 528 1.04 -0.36 -5.66
N ARG A 529 2.24 -0.95 -5.82
CA ARG A 529 3.14 -1.34 -4.72
C ARG A 529 3.49 -0.15 -3.80
N ASN A 530 3.71 1.03 -4.38
CA ASN A 530 4.09 2.24 -3.65
C ASN A 530 2.93 3.19 -3.28
N PHE A 531 1.66 2.78 -3.43
CA PHE A 531 0.49 3.65 -3.25
C PHE A 531 0.47 4.44 -1.91
N TYR A 532 0.74 3.79 -0.78
CA TYR A 532 0.74 4.47 0.52
C TYR A 532 1.93 5.43 0.69
N ASN A 533 3.09 5.11 0.10
CA ASN A 533 4.27 5.98 0.10
C ASN A 533 3.98 7.27 -0.71
N LEU A 534 3.30 7.14 -1.85
CA LEU A 534 2.89 8.28 -2.68
C LEU A 534 1.86 9.17 -1.98
N ARG A 535 0.91 8.59 -1.23
CA ARG A 535 -0.02 9.37 -0.40
C ARG A 535 0.68 10.10 0.76
N PHE A 536 1.65 9.47 1.41
CA PHE A 536 2.46 10.14 2.44
C PHE A 536 3.30 11.29 1.85
N LEU A 537 3.90 11.09 0.68
CA LEU A 537 4.64 12.13 -0.04
C LEU A 537 3.73 13.29 -0.48
N ALA A 538 2.51 13.01 -0.94
CA ALA A 538 1.52 14.05 -1.25
C ALA A 538 1.22 14.92 -0.02
N LEU A 539 0.96 14.30 1.13
CA LEU A 539 0.71 15.00 2.39
C LEU A 539 1.91 15.87 2.82
N PHE A 540 3.15 15.34 2.72
CA PHE A 540 4.36 16.11 3.02
C PHE A 540 4.52 17.33 2.10
N ILE A 541 4.22 17.19 0.80
CA ILE A 541 4.24 18.30 -0.16
C ILE A 541 3.11 19.31 0.11
N ALA A 542 1.93 18.86 0.60
CA ALA A 542 0.88 19.77 1.06
C ALA A 542 1.35 20.62 2.24
N PHE A 543 2.09 20.05 3.20
CA PHE A 543 2.70 20.85 4.28
C PHE A 543 3.71 21.86 3.75
N ALA A 544 4.60 21.47 2.83
CA ALA A 544 5.59 22.39 2.24
C ALA A 544 4.93 23.54 1.45
N LEU A 545 3.89 23.25 0.65
CA LEU A 545 3.11 24.27 -0.07
C LEU A 545 2.41 25.23 0.89
N ASN A 546 1.76 24.71 1.94
CA ASN A 546 1.04 25.51 2.91
C ASN A 546 1.95 26.33 3.82
N PHE A 547 3.18 25.88 4.08
CA PHE A 547 4.20 26.67 4.75
C PHE A 547 4.63 27.89 3.91
N ILE A 548 4.87 27.70 2.60
CA ILE A 548 5.20 28.83 1.70
C ILE A 548 4.01 29.79 1.54
N LEU A 549 2.77 29.29 1.58
CA LEU A 549 1.55 30.10 1.52
C LEU A 549 1.41 31.12 2.67
N LEU A 550 2.09 30.90 3.82
CA LEU A 550 2.07 31.85 4.95
C LEU A 550 2.81 33.17 4.64
N PHE A 551 3.66 33.21 3.61
CA PHE A 551 4.42 34.41 3.22
C PHE A 551 3.71 35.28 2.17
N TYR A 552 2.43 35.00 1.87
CA TYR A 552 1.61 35.87 1.04
C TYR A 552 1.15 37.11 1.79
N LYS A 553 1.29 38.27 1.13
CA LYS A 553 0.91 39.57 1.62
C LYS A 553 -0.03 40.26 0.65
N VAL A 554 -0.94 41.05 1.23
CA VAL A 554 -1.95 41.83 0.52
C VAL A 554 -1.37 43.19 0.13
N SER A 555 -1.64 43.65 -1.10
CA SER A 555 -1.28 44.98 -1.60
C SER A 555 -2.33 45.51 -2.56
N ASP A 556 -2.75 46.75 -2.36
CA ASP A 556 -3.75 47.45 -3.19
C ASP A 556 -3.12 48.08 -4.45
N THR A 557 -1.79 48.01 -4.56
CA THR A 557 -1.01 48.49 -5.72
C THR A 557 -0.23 47.34 -6.36
N PRO A 558 -0.29 47.14 -7.68
CA PRO A 558 0.57 46.17 -8.37
C PRO A 558 2.02 46.65 -8.30
N GLN A 559 2.95 45.74 -7.95
CA GLN A 559 4.39 46.04 -7.99
C GLN A 559 4.87 46.21 -9.44
N ILE A 560 4.89 47.45 -9.92
CA ILE A 560 5.71 47.83 -11.06
C ILE A 560 7.17 47.77 -10.59
N SER A 561 7.88 46.71 -10.98
CA SER A 561 9.29 46.54 -10.67
C SER A 561 10.15 47.47 -11.54
N ASP A 562 10.41 48.68 -11.05
CA ASP A 562 11.42 49.56 -11.63
C ASP A 562 12.83 48.90 -11.55
N GLU A 563 13.64 49.15 -12.58
CA GLU A 563 15.06 48.76 -12.73
C GLU A 563 15.43 47.26 -12.83
N PHE A 564 15.13 46.62 -13.97
CA PHE A 564 16.18 45.89 -14.69
C PHE A 564 15.97 45.83 -16.22
N ASP A 565 16.88 46.45 -16.99
CA ASP A 565 16.90 46.37 -18.46
C ASP A 565 18.01 45.42 -18.94
N GLY A 566 17.70 44.53 -19.89
CA GLY A 566 18.70 44.05 -20.84
C GLY A 566 19.15 42.58 -20.85
N SER A 567 18.23 41.61 -20.93
CA SER A 567 18.43 40.43 -21.83
C SER A 567 17.14 39.65 -22.08
N GLY A 568 16.85 39.34 -23.35
CA GLY A 568 15.59 38.70 -23.76
C GLY A 568 15.59 37.15 -23.83
N MET A 569 14.43 36.61 -24.22
CA MET A 569 14.00 35.19 -24.21
C MET A 569 13.44 34.66 -22.88
N PHE A 570 12.15 34.87 -22.62
CA PHE A 570 11.12 33.82 -22.77
C PHE A 570 9.71 34.41 -22.55
N GLU A 571 8.98 34.67 -23.64
CA GLU A 571 7.57 35.09 -23.61
C GLU A 571 6.75 33.92 -24.18
N GLY A 572 5.89 33.30 -23.36
CA GLY A 572 5.42 31.94 -23.68
C GLY A 572 4.27 31.35 -22.85
N SER A 573 3.46 32.16 -22.17
CA SER A 573 2.20 31.72 -21.53
C SER A 573 1.29 32.93 -21.31
N GLY A 574 0.07 32.95 -21.87
CA GLY A 574 -0.85 34.08 -21.70
C GLY A 574 -1.68 34.44 -22.94
N LEU A 575 -2.36 33.45 -23.55
CA LEU A 575 -3.26 33.72 -24.68
C LEU A 575 -4.47 32.77 -24.65
N PHE A 576 -5.42 33.09 -23.76
CA PHE A 576 -6.84 32.89 -24.07
C PHE A 576 -7.62 34.08 -23.49
N GLU A 577 -8.31 34.78 -24.39
CA GLU A 577 -9.15 35.95 -24.10
C GLU A 577 -10.61 35.51 -24.28
N GLY A 578 -11.44 35.76 -23.27
CA GLY A 578 -12.88 35.47 -23.31
C GLY A 578 -13.45 35.06 -21.94
N SER A 579 -14.64 35.50 -21.56
CA SER A 579 -15.52 36.47 -22.23
C SER A 579 -16.56 37.01 -21.24
N GLY A 580 -16.50 38.31 -20.93
CA GLY A 580 -17.62 39.05 -20.34
C GLY A 580 -18.46 39.67 -21.46
N GLU A 581 -19.79 39.69 -21.32
CA GLU A 581 -20.70 40.15 -22.38
C GLU A 581 -20.92 41.68 -22.31
N ASP A 582 -20.48 42.41 -23.35
CA ASP A 582 -20.82 43.82 -23.52
C ASP A 582 -22.33 43.99 -23.75
N PHE A 583 -23.02 44.62 -22.80
CA PHE A 583 -24.40 45.10 -22.98
C PHE A 583 -24.41 46.64 -23.04
N GLU A 584 -24.56 47.21 -24.24
CA GLU A 584 -24.57 48.66 -24.46
C GLU A 584 -25.75 49.37 -23.73
N GLY A 585 -25.48 49.88 -22.54
CA GLY A 585 -26.36 50.82 -21.81
C GLY A 585 -26.01 52.27 -22.16
N SER A 586 -26.95 53.00 -22.79
CA SER A 586 -26.73 54.39 -23.24
C SER A 586 -26.22 55.32 -22.15
N ALA A 587 -25.16 56.07 -22.45
CA ALA A 587 -24.66 57.15 -21.60
C ALA A 587 -25.72 58.25 -21.36
N GLY A 588 -25.65 58.84 -20.17
CA GLY A 588 -26.35 60.08 -19.79
C GLY A 588 -25.63 60.72 -18.61
N GLU A 589 -25.25 61.99 -18.75
CA GLU A 589 -24.57 62.76 -17.70
C GLU A 589 -25.58 63.31 -16.69
N ASP A 590 -25.46 62.95 -15.40
CA ASP A 590 -25.62 63.87 -14.25
C ASP A 590 -25.18 63.18 -12.95
N GLY A 591 -24.76 63.97 -11.95
CA GLY A 591 -24.56 63.54 -10.55
C GLY A 591 -23.40 62.56 -10.28
N GLY A 592 -22.54 62.89 -9.33
CA GLY A 592 -21.61 61.93 -8.72
C GLY A 592 -21.92 61.78 -7.23
N ASP A 593 -21.57 60.63 -6.70
CA ASP A 593 -21.26 60.36 -5.29
C ASP A 593 -20.07 59.37 -5.28
N ASP A 594 -19.42 59.19 -4.13
CA ASP A 594 -18.17 58.42 -4.03
C ASP A 594 -18.42 56.90 -3.99
N ASP A 595 -18.14 56.20 -5.11
CA ASP A 595 -17.92 54.75 -5.15
C ASP A 595 -16.40 54.49 -5.21
N ASP A 596 -15.82 54.01 -4.10
CA ASP A 596 -14.47 53.44 -4.09
C ASP A 596 -14.49 52.11 -4.86
N GLU A 597 -14.13 52.12 -6.16
CA GLU A 597 -13.82 50.89 -6.90
C GLU A 597 -12.59 50.21 -6.26
N GLU A 598 -12.86 49.31 -5.31
CA GLU A 598 -11.88 48.51 -4.58
C GLU A 598 -11.05 47.69 -5.57
N GLY A 599 -9.87 48.22 -5.91
CA GLY A 599 -9.03 47.73 -7.00
C GLY A 599 -8.61 46.26 -6.82
N PRO A 600 -8.33 45.53 -7.91
CA PRO A 600 -8.02 44.10 -7.86
C PRO A 600 -6.81 43.83 -6.96
N VAL A 601 -7.08 43.34 -5.76
CA VAL A 601 -6.08 43.14 -4.69
C VAL A 601 -4.97 42.18 -5.13
N TYR A 602 -3.73 42.65 -5.10
CA TYR A 602 -2.57 41.91 -5.57
C TYR A 602 -1.87 41.17 -4.43
N PHE A 603 -1.97 39.84 -4.45
CA PHE A 603 -1.24 38.95 -3.56
C PHE A 603 0.21 38.78 -4.03
N PHE A 604 1.17 39.21 -3.22
CA PHE A 604 2.61 39.07 -3.49
C PHE A 604 3.30 38.28 -2.36
N LEU A 605 4.46 37.69 -2.66
CA LEU A 605 5.23 36.88 -1.69
C LEU A 605 6.35 37.75 -1.11
N GLU A 606 6.45 37.85 0.22
CA GLU A 606 7.23 38.93 0.86
C GLU A 606 8.77 38.71 0.90
N GLU A 607 9.27 37.47 0.85
CA GLU A 607 10.72 37.22 1.01
C GLU A 607 11.55 37.57 -0.24
N SER A 608 12.67 38.28 -0.04
CA SER A 608 13.61 38.68 -1.10
C SER A 608 14.43 37.52 -1.72
N THR A 609 14.10 36.28 -1.39
CA THR A 609 14.74 35.06 -1.89
C THR A 609 14.05 34.58 -3.16
N GLY A 610 14.58 35.00 -4.32
CA GLY A 610 14.01 34.72 -5.65
C GLY A 610 13.86 33.24 -6.08
N TYR A 611 14.16 32.27 -5.21
CA TYR A 611 13.79 30.87 -5.43
C TYR A 611 12.33 30.56 -5.04
N MET A 612 11.74 31.31 -4.10
CA MET A 612 10.44 30.97 -3.47
C MET A 612 9.29 30.81 -4.48
N GLN A 613 9.09 31.79 -5.36
CA GLN A 613 8.01 31.79 -6.34
C GLN A 613 8.16 30.63 -7.37
N PRO A 614 9.32 30.41 -8.02
CA PRO A 614 9.55 29.21 -8.84
C PRO A 614 9.37 27.89 -8.07
N THR A 615 9.79 27.83 -6.80
CA THR A 615 9.64 26.63 -5.96
C THR A 615 8.18 26.33 -5.67
N LEU A 616 7.34 27.32 -5.35
CA LEU A 616 5.91 27.13 -5.16
C LEU A 616 5.26 26.56 -6.42
N SER A 617 5.50 27.15 -7.60
CA SER A 617 4.95 26.65 -8.87
C SER A 617 5.44 25.23 -9.21
N CYS A 618 6.70 24.91 -8.91
CA CYS A 618 7.25 23.58 -9.11
C CYS A 618 6.58 22.54 -8.18
N LEU A 619 6.47 22.84 -6.88
CA LEU A 619 5.81 21.97 -5.90
C LEU A 619 4.31 21.80 -6.21
N ALA A 620 3.63 22.84 -6.68
CA ALA A 620 2.22 22.76 -7.09
C ALA A 620 2.02 21.79 -8.26
N ILE A 621 2.87 21.85 -9.29
CA ILE A 621 2.83 20.92 -10.43
C ILE A 621 3.13 19.49 -9.96
N VAL A 622 4.16 19.29 -9.14
CA VAL A 622 4.52 17.97 -8.59
C VAL A 622 3.38 17.40 -7.72
N HIS A 623 2.71 18.23 -6.92
CA HIS A 623 1.58 17.81 -6.09
C HIS A 623 0.41 17.29 -6.93
N THR A 624 0.01 18.03 -7.98
CA THR A 624 -1.06 17.60 -8.89
C THR A 624 -0.70 16.32 -9.65
N ILE A 625 0.58 16.12 -10.02
CA ILE A 625 1.06 14.87 -10.62
C ILE A 625 0.90 13.70 -9.63
N ILE A 626 1.31 13.86 -8.37
CA ILE A 626 1.21 12.79 -7.36
C ILE A 626 -0.26 12.50 -6.99
N ALA A 627 -1.13 13.51 -6.96
CA ALA A 627 -2.57 13.34 -6.79
C ALA A 627 -3.18 12.47 -7.92
N PHE A 628 -2.86 12.80 -9.19
CA PHE A 628 -3.31 12.03 -10.35
C PHE A 628 -2.74 10.60 -10.36
N LEU A 629 -1.46 10.43 -10.03
CA LEU A 629 -0.84 9.11 -9.87
C LEU A 629 -1.50 8.28 -8.75
N SER A 630 -1.98 8.93 -7.68
CA SER A 630 -2.70 8.26 -6.59
C SER A 630 -4.06 7.70 -7.04
N ILE A 631 -4.80 8.39 -7.91
CA ILE A 631 -6.02 7.85 -8.54
C ILE A 631 -5.70 6.57 -9.33
N ILE A 632 -4.64 6.60 -10.14
CA ILE A 632 -4.23 5.47 -10.98
C ILE A 632 -3.79 4.27 -10.11
N GLY A 633 -2.98 4.51 -9.07
CA GLY A 633 -2.57 3.48 -8.12
C GLY A 633 -3.75 2.82 -7.39
N TYR A 634 -4.73 3.62 -6.95
CA TYR A 634 -5.95 3.11 -6.32
C TYR A 634 -6.80 2.25 -7.29
N ASN A 635 -6.87 2.64 -8.56
CA ASN A 635 -7.59 1.91 -9.60
C ASN A 635 -6.98 0.54 -9.94
N CYS A 636 -5.67 0.35 -9.73
CA CYS A 636 -5.04 -0.98 -9.83
C CYS A 636 -5.05 -1.77 -8.51
N LEU A 637 -4.92 -1.11 -7.36
CA LEU A 637 -4.78 -1.81 -6.07
C LEU A 637 -6.11 -2.20 -5.42
N LYS A 638 -7.10 -1.29 -5.38
CA LYS A 638 -8.30 -1.44 -4.54
C LYS A 638 -9.61 -1.49 -5.30
N ILE A 639 -9.74 -0.81 -6.44
CA ILE A 639 -10.95 -0.92 -7.28
C ILE A 639 -11.26 -2.38 -7.69
N PRO A 640 -10.30 -3.25 -8.05
CA PRO A 640 -10.60 -4.64 -8.38
C PRO A 640 -11.25 -5.40 -7.21
N LEU A 641 -10.85 -5.13 -5.97
CA LEU A 641 -11.44 -5.73 -4.76
C LEU A 641 -12.87 -5.22 -4.50
N VAL A 642 -13.14 -3.94 -4.77
CA VAL A 642 -14.51 -3.37 -4.69
C VAL A 642 -15.43 -4.00 -5.74
N ILE A 643 -14.96 -4.14 -6.99
CA ILE A 643 -15.73 -4.83 -8.05
C ILE A 643 -15.91 -6.32 -7.74
N PHE A 644 -14.89 -7.01 -7.21
CA PHE A 644 -14.98 -8.40 -6.78
C PHE A 644 -16.07 -8.58 -5.70
N LYS A 645 -16.05 -7.76 -4.64
CA LYS A 645 -17.09 -7.77 -3.60
C LYS A 645 -18.49 -7.60 -4.19
N ARG A 646 -18.68 -6.68 -5.16
CA ARG A 646 -19.99 -6.47 -5.80
C ARG A 646 -20.40 -7.58 -6.77
N GLU A 647 -19.50 -8.10 -7.61
CA GLU A 647 -19.80 -9.27 -8.45
C GLU A 647 -20.11 -10.52 -7.60
N LYS A 648 -19.43 -10.71 -6.47
CA LYS A 648 -19.68 -11.77 -5.48
C LYS A 648 -21.06 -11.64 -4.83
N GLU A 649 -21.41 -10.45 -4.34
CA GLU A 649 -22.74 -10.16 -3.77
C GLU A 649 -23.86 -10.42 -4.79
N LEU A 650 -23.70 -9.93 -6.02
CA LEU A 650 -24.67 -10.09 -7.10
C LEU A 650 -24.80 -11.55 -7.55
N ALA A 651 -23.68 -12.28 -7.66
CA ALA A 651 -23.67 -13.70 -7.98
C ALA A 651 -24.44 -14.52 -6.92
N ARG A 652 -24.19 -14.26 -5.63
CA ARG A 652 -24.91 -14.93 -4.53
C ARG A 652 -26.40 -14.60 -4.54
N LYS A 653 -26.80 -13.34 -4.69
CA LYS A 653 -28.21 -12.91 -4.77
C LYS A 653 -28.95 -13.54 -5.96
N LEU A 654 -28.26 -13.72 -7.08
CA LEU A 654 -28.81 -14.38 -8.27
C LEU A 654 -28.93 -15.91 -8.10
N GLU A 655 -27.95 -16.56 -7.48
CA GLU A 655 -27.89 -18.01 -7.32
C GLU A 655 -28.76 -18.50 -6.16
N PHE A 656 -28.67 -17.90 -4.97
CA PHE A 656 -29.29 -18.39 -3.74
C PHE A 656 -30.68 -17.82 -3.50
N ASP A 657 -30.82 -16.50 -3.48
CA ASP A 657 -32.09 -15.81 -3.21
C ASP A 657 -33.03 -15.77 -4.43
N GLY A 658 -32.44 -15.79 -5.64
CA GLY A 658 -33.16 -15.66 -6.90
C GLY A 658 -33.60 -14.23 -7.20
N LEU A 659 -33.01 -13.23 -6.54
CA LEU A 659 -33.28 -11.81 -6.80
C LEU A 659 -33.16 -11.52 -8.31
N TYR A 660 -34.00 -10.62 -8.81
CA TYR A 660 -34.23 -10.33 -10.24
C TYR A 660 -34.96 -11.43 -11.03
N ILE A 661 -35.03 -12.68 -10.55
CA ILE A 661 -35.74 -13.80 -11.19
C ILE A 661 -37.10 -14.06 -10.52
N THR A 662 -37.08 -14.28 -9.20
CA THR A 662 -38.24 -14.59 -8.36
C THR A 662 -38.94 -13.31 -7.89
N GLU A 663 -38.15 -12.34 -7.44
CA GLU A 663 -38.54 -11.08 -6.81
C GLU A 663 -37.77 -9.91 -7.45
N GLN A 664 -38.32 -8.69 -7.41
CA GLN A 664 -37.65 -7.49 -7.86
C GLN A 664 -37.04 -6.75 -6.65
N PRO A 665 -35.89 -6.07 -6.80
CA PRO A 665 -35.37 -5.20 -5.74
C PRO A 665 -36.38 -4.09 -5.42
N GLU A 666 -36.33 -3.58 -4.18
CA GLU A 666 -37.16 -2.47 -3.75
C GLU A 666 -36.88 -1.20 -4.56
N ASP A 667 -37.90 -0.34 -4.74
CA ASP A 667 -37.78 0.90 -5.51
C ASP A 667 -36.86 1.95 -4.86
N ASP A 668 -36.46 1.74 -3.59
CA ASP A 668 -35.50 2.57 -2.86
C ASP A 668 -34.04 2.05 -2.92
N ASP A 669 -33.78 0.78 -3.28
CA ASP A 669 -32.40 0.25 -3.42
C ASP A 669 -31.78 0.63 -4.78
N ILE A 670 -31.22 1.84 -4.83
CA ILE A 670 -30.47 2.38 -5.97
C ILE A 670 -29.33 1.43 -6.40
N LYS A 671 -28.68 0.70 -5.46
CA LYS A 671 -27.57 -0.20 -5.79
C LYS A 671 -28.10 -1.46 -6.50
N GLY A 672 -29.13 -2.09 -5.94
CA GLY A 672 -29.83 -3.21 -6.55
C GLY A 672 -30.45 -2.88 -7.90
N GLN A 673 -30.96 -1.66 -8.08
CA GLN A 673 -31.43 -1.17 -9.38
C GLN A 673 -30.30 -1.02 -10.41
N TRP A 674 -29.12 -0.54 -10.00
CA TRP A 674 -27.97 -0.37 -10.89
C TRP A 674 -27.48 -1.70 -11.48
N ASP A 675 -27.48 -2.77 -10.68
CA ASP A 675 -27.06 -4.11 -11.13
C ASP A 675 -27.97 -4.71 -12.21
N ARG A 676 -29.22 -4.23 -12.37
CA ARG A 676 -30.09 -4.61 -13.50
C ARG A 676 -29.45 -4.28 -14.86
N LEU A 677 -28.49 -3.35 -14.89
CA LEU A 677 -27.72 -3.03 -16.10
C LEU A 677 -26.76 -4.17 -16.49
N VAL A 678 -26.15 -4.85 -15.52
CA VAL A 678 -25.04 -5.79 -15.77
C VAL A 678 -25.51 -7.22 -16.08
N LEU A 679 -26.69 -7.64 -15.63
CA LEU A 679 -27.19 -9.01 -15.81
C LEU A 679 -27.18 -9.48 -17.28
N ASN A 680 -27.64 -8.65 -18.23
CA ASN A 680 -27.64 -9.01 -19.66
C ASN A 680 -26.24 -8.92 -20.34
N THR A 681 -25.17 -8.53 -19.64
CA THR A 681 -23.84 -8.37 -20.26
C THR A 681 -23.18 -9.73 -20.52
N PRO A 682 -22.67 -10.02 -21.74
CA PRO A 682 -21.88 -11.23 -21.98
C PRO A 682 -20.64 -11.33 -21.08
N SER A 683 -20.10 -10.19 -20.62
CA SER A 683 -18.94 -10.16 -19.72
C SER A 683 -19.22 -10.66 -18.30
N PHE A 684 -20.43 -10.50 -17.75
CA PHE A 684 -20.68 -10.82 -16.34
C PHE A 684 -20.72 -12.34 -16.06
N PRO A 685 -19.96 -12.86 -15.06
CA PRO A 685 -18.94 -12.19 -14.24
C PRO A 685 -17.52 -12.26 -14.85
N THR A 686 -16.69 -11.25 -14.57
CA THR A 686 -15.28 -11.23 -15.04
C THR A 686 -14.25 -11.42 -13.94
N ASN A 687 -14.47 -10.79 -12.78
CA ASN A 687 -13.53 -10.72 -11.66
C ASN A 687 -13.88 -11.74 -10.57
N TYR A 688 -15.17 -12.05 -10.39
CA TYR A 688 -15.61 -13.15 -9.53
C TYR A 688 -15.17 -14.51 -10.09
N TRP A 689 -14.88 -15.46 -9.19
CA TRP A 689 -14.21 -16.72 -9.53
C TRP A 689 -15.11 -17.67 -10.33
N ASP A 690 -16.39 -17.79 -9.95
CA ASP A 690 -17.34 -18.67 -10.65
C ASP A 690 -17.94 -18.00 -11.89
N LYS A 691 -17.30 -18.29 -13.04
CA LYS A 691 -17.73 -17.86 -14.38
C LYS A 691 -18.95 -18.62 -14.92
N PHE A 692 -19.54 -19.52 -14.14
CA PHE A 692 -20.68 -20.35 -14.52
C PHE A 692 -21.98 -20.01 -13.78
N VAL A 693 -21.99 -19.01 -12.88
CA VAL A 693 -23.18 -18.57 -12.12
C VAL A 693 -24.45 -18.40 -12.98
N LYS A 694 -24.32 -17.83 -14.19
CA LYS A 694 -25.46 -17.68 -15.13
C LYS A 694 -26.07 -19.02 -15.55
N ARG A 695 -25.26 -20.07 -15.71
CA ARG A 695 -25.72 -21.42 -16.02
C ARG A 695 -26.41 -22.05 -14.82
N LYS A 696 -25.87 -21.88 -13.60
CA LYS A 696 -26.48 -22.36 -12.36
C LYS A 696 -27.85 -21.72 -12.10
N GLY A 697 -27.97 -20.40 -12.24
CA GLY A 697 -29.25 -19.70 -12.11
C GLY A 697 -30.27 -20.15 -13.16
N LEU A 698 -29.83 -20.41 -14.39
CA LEU A 698 -30.68 -20.97 -15.45
C LEU A 698 -31.13 -22.41 -15.14
N ASP A 699 -30.29 -23.24 -14.53
CA ASP A 699 -30.65 -24.62 -14.18
C ASP A 699 -31.58 -24.67 -12.95
N LYS A 700 -31.28 -23.91 -11.90
CA LYS A 700 -32.07 -23.84 -10.65
C LYS A 700 -33.46 -23.21 -10.84
N TYR A 701 -33.60 -22.17 -11.66
CA TYR A 701 -34.86 -21.42 -11.81
C TYR A 701 -35.53 -21.56 -13.19
N GLY A 702 -34.80 -21.98 -14.23
CA GLY A 702 -35.29 -22.07 -15.60
C GLY A 702 -36.50 -22.98 -15.78
N ASP A 703 -36.52 -24.10 -15.07
CA ASP A 703 -37.59 -25.09 -15.19
C ASP A 703 -38.89 -24.66 -14.47
N ILE A 704 -38.83 -23.66 -13.57
CA ILE A 704 -40.00 -23.11 -12.86
C ILE A 704 -40.55 -21.87 -13.59
N TYR A 705 -39.69 -20.93 -13.97
CA TYR A 705 -40.09 -19.61 -14.49
C TYR A 705 -39.98 -19.46 -16.02
N GLY A 706 -39.52 -20.51 -16.71
CA GLY A 706 -39.33 -20.55 -18.16
C GLY A 706 -37.89 -20.29 -18.58
N ARG A 707 -37.20 -21.34 -19.03
CA ARG A 707 -35.78 -21.34 -19.42
C ARG A 707 -35.45 -20.24 -20.45
N GLU A 708 -36.33 -20.00 -21.41
CA GLU A 708 -36.15 -18.94 -22.42
C GLU A 708 -36.14 -17.53 -21.81
N ARG A 709 -37.06 -17.25 -20.87
CA ARG A 709 -37.19 -15.95 -20.20
C ARG A 709 -35.97 -15.62 -19.32
N ILE A 710 -35.43 -16.62 -18.62
CA ILE A 710 -34.23 -16.44 -17.78
C ILE A 710 -32.97 -16.32 -18.65
N ALA A 711 -32.88 -17.05 -19.77
CA ALA A 711 -31.79 -16.86 -20.73
C ALA A 711 -31.79 -15.43 -21.33
N GLU A 712 -32.95 -14.90 -21.73
CA GLU A 712 -33.08 -13.51 -22.21
C GLU A 712 -32.68 -12.48 -21.13
N LEU A 713 -33.15 -12.66 -19.88
CA LEU A 713 -32.79 -11.80 -18.75
C LEU A 713 -31.28 -11.80 -18.47
N LEU A 714 -30.61 -12.95 -18.57
CA LEU A 714 -29.18 -13.10 -18.34
C LEU A 714 -28.33 -12.83 -19.60
N GLY A 715 -28.93 -12.41 -20.71
CA GLY A 715 -28.23 -12.13 -21.97
C GLY A 715 -27.56 -13.36 -22.61
N MET A 716 -28.11 -14.54 -22.36
CA MET A 716 -27.57 -15.83 -22.81
C MET A 716 -28.28 -16.28 -24.10
N ASP A 717 -27.53 -16.54 -25.17
CA ASP A 717 -28.09 -17.24 -26.33
C ASP A 717 -28.24 -18.73 -26.01
N LEU A 718 -29.50 -19.20 -25.98
CA LEU A 718 -29.86 -20.61 -25.83
C LEU A 718 -29.14 -21.50 -26.86
N ALA A 719 -28.92 -21.01 -28.09
CA ALA A 719 -28.24 -21.75 -29.13
C ALA A 719 -26.71 -21.84 -28.95
N SER A 720 -26.13 -21.12 -27.96
CA SER A 720 -24.74 -21.24 -27.52
C SER A 720 -24.55 -22.18 -26.31
N LEU A 721 -25.64 -22.49 -25.59
CA LEU A 721 -25.65 -23.39 -24.42
C LEU A 721 -25.85 -24.86 -24.81
N ASP A 722 -26.11 -25.14 -26.08
CA ASP A 722 -26.19 -26.49 -26.61
C ASP A 722 -24.78 -27.11 -26.67
N VAL A 723 -24.44 -27.89 -25.63
CA VAL A 723 -23.14 -28.55 -25.41
C VAL A 723 -22.69 -29.36 -26.63
N SER A 724 -23.62 -29.81 -27.48
CA SER A 724 -23.32 -30.52 -28.73
C SER A 724 -22.47 -29.70 -29.72
N LYS A 725 -22.57 -28.37 -29.72
CA LYS A 725 -21.74 -27.49 -30.57
C LYS A 725 -20.35 -27.24 -29.99
N GLN A 726 -20.27 -27.07 -28.66
CA GLN A 726 -19.05 -26.65 -27.97
C GLN A 726 -17.92 -27.70 -28.03
N GLN A 727 -18.24 -28.95 -28.40
CA GLN A 727 -17.27 -30.01 -28.73
C GLN A 727 -16.94 -30.12 -30.23
N THR A 728 -17.70 -29.47 -31.12
CA THR A 728 -17.54 -29.60 -32.59
C THR A 728 -16.86 -28.41 -33.25
N ASP A 729 -16.97 -27.22 -32.67
CA ASP A 729 -16.22 -26.06 -33.14
C ASP A 729 -14.73 -26.19 -32.75
N LYS A 730 -13.86 -25.69 -33.63
CA LYS A 730 -12.41 -25.85 -33.54
C LYS A 730 -11.83 -25.02 -32.38
N LYS A 731 -10.52 -25.19 -32.15
CA LYS A 731 -9.70 -24.20 -31.42
C LYS A 731 -10.16 -22.78 -31.75
N PRO A 732 -10.29 -21.88 -30.76
CA PRO A 732 -10.57 -20.48 -31.05
C PRO A 732 -9.51 -19.97 -32.03
N GLU A 733 -9.95 -19.46 -33.18
CA GLU A 733 -9.06 -18.74 -34.09
C GLU A 733 -8.64 -17.46 -33.37
N GLU A 734 -7.33 -17.21 -33.28
CA GLU A 734 -6.79 -16.01 -32.62
C GLU A 734 -7.44 -14.77 -33.25
N PRO A 735 -8.18 -13.95 -32.49
CA PRO A 735 -8.82 -12.77 -33.05
C PRO A 735 -7.73 -11.82 -33.57
N ASP A 736 -7.89 -11.31 -34.79
CA ASP A 736 -6.96 -10.32 -35.36
C ASP A 736 -6.83 -9.14 -34.40
N ASN A 737 -5.65 -9.00 -33.76
CA ASN A 737 -5.30 -7.95 -32.79
C ASN A 737 -5.14 -6.57 -33.46
N SER A 738 -6.14 -6.18 -34.24
CA SER A 738 -6.31 -4.86 -34.83
C SER A 738 -7.01 -3.96 -33.82
N MET A 739 -6.38 -2.84 -33.45
CA MET A 739 -6.87 -1.91 -32.40
C MET A 739 -8.34 -1.49 -32.59
N LEU A 740 -8.83 -1.40 -33.83
CA LEU A 740 -10.22 -1.06 -34.16
C LEU A 740 -11.22 -2.23 -33.97
N ALA A 741 -10.76 -3.49 -34.04
CA ALA A 741 -11.56 -4.65 -33.71
C ALA A 741 -11.65 -4.85 -32.19
N TRP A 742 -10.55 -4.58 -31.46
CA TRP A 742 -10.54 -4.51 -29.99
C TRP A 742 -11.49 -3.43 -29.46
N LEU A 743 -11.41 -2.20 -29.99
CA LEU A 743 -12.26 -1.09 -29.53
C LEU A 743 -13.76 -1.30 -29.85
N THR A 744 -14.09 -2.16 -30.83
CA THR A 744 -15.49 -2.52 -31.14
C THR A 744 -15.96 -3.83 -30.50
N SER A 745 -15.10 -4.58 -29.78
CA SER A 745 -15.48 -5.78 -29.02
C SER A 745 -15.64 -5.55 -27.50
N ILE A 746 -15.36 -4.34 -27.00
CA ILE A 746 -15.55 -3.97 -25.59
C ILE A 746 -17.04 -3.85 -25.24
N ASP A 747 -17.45 -4.52 -24.16
CA ASP A 747 -18.79 -4.43 -23.59
C ASP A 747 -19.00 -3.08 -22.87
N ILE A 748 -19.47 -2.09 -23.63
CA ILE A 748 -19.76 -0.74 -23.13
C ILE A 748 -20.77 -0.77 -21.96
N LYS A 749 -21.71 -1.73 -21.95
CA LYS A 749 -22.75 -1.84 -20.90
C LYS A 749 -22.14 -2.30 -19.59
N TYR A 750 -21.24 -3.28 -19.63
CA TYR A 750 -20.44 -3.70 -18.47
C TYR A 750 -19.54 -2.56 -17.95
N GLN A 751 -18.87 -1.81 -18.85
CA GLN A 751 -18.01 -0.69 -18.43
C GLN A 751 -18.82 0.45 -17.77
N ILE A 752 -20.01 0.80 -18.28
CA ILE A 752 -20.88 1.78 -17.64
C ILE A 752 -21.28 1.33 -16.23
N TRP A 753 -21.68 0.07 -16.05
CA TRP A 753 -21.98 -0.49 -14.72
C TRP A 753 -20.76 -0.37 -13.79
N LYS A 754 -19.58 -0.81 -14.25
CA LYS A 754 -18.32 -0.76 -13.49
C LYS A 754 -17.96 0.66 -13.07
N PHE A 755 -18.06 1.65 -13.96
CA PHE A 755 -17.83 3.06 -13.61
C PHE A 755 -18.84 3.55 -12.58
N GLY A 756 -20.12 3.17 -12.67
CA GLY A 756 -21.10 3.49 -11.64
C GLY A 756 -20.74 2.94 -10.26
N VAL A 757 -20.29 1.68 -10.17
CA VAL A 757 -19.81 1.10 -8.90
C VAL A 757 -18.59 1.87 -8.38
N VAL A 758 -17.62 2.20 -9.24
CA VAL A 758 -16.45 3.02 -8.88
C VAL A 758 -16.82 4.41 -8.36
N PHE A 759 -17.79 5.09 -8.98
CA PHE A 759 -18.29 6.39 -8.51
C PHE A 759 -19.19 6.30 -7.26
N THR A 760 -19.53 5.10 -6.78
CA THR A 760 -20.19 4.91 -5.46
C THR A 760 -19.22 4.55 -4.33
N ASP A 761 -17.92 4.40 -4.60
CA ASP A 761 -16.91 4.27 -3.54
C ASP A 761 -16.52 5.65 -2.99
N ASN A 762 -16.82 5.87 -1.70
CA ASN A 762 -16.46 7.07 -0.96
C ASN A 762 -14.95 7.39 -1.03
N THR A 763 -14.09 6.35 -1.05
CA THR A 763 -12.63 6.52 -1.08
C THR A 763 -12.16 7.01 -2.45
N PHE A 764 -12.71 6.46 -3.53
CA PHE A 764 -12.47 6.96 -4.88
C PHE A 764 -12.97 8.39 -5.07
N LEU A 765 -14.20 8.69 -4.64
CA LEU A 765 -14.76 10.05 -4.69
C LEU A 765 -13.86 11.06 -3.94
N TYR A 766 -13.34 10.68 -2.78
CA TYR A 766 -12.39 11.50 -2.03
C TYR A 766 -11.09 11.77 -2.81
N LEU A 767 -10.49 10.76 -3.45
CA LEU A 767 -9.27 10.92 -4.27
C LEU A 767 -9.51 11.76 -5.54
N VAL A 768 -10.71 11.66 -6.13
CA VAL A 768 -11.14 12.52 -7.23
C VAL A 768 -11.29 13.97 -6.76
N TRP A 769 -11.97 14.21 -5.64
CA TRP A 769 -12.13 15.54 -5.05
C TRP A 769 -10.79 16.18 -4.68
N TYR A 770 -9.88 15.41 -4.06
CA TYR A 770 -8.50 15.82 -3.78
C TYR A 770 -7.78 16.28 -5.06
N THR A 771 -7.88 15.52 -6.14
CA THR A 771 -7.24 15.86 -7.43
C THR A 771 -7.92 17.06 -8.12
N VAL A 772 -9.24 17.24 -7.97
CA VAL A 772 -9.95 18.45 -8.44
C VAL A 772 -9.45 19.68 -7.67
N MET A 773 -9.28 19.60 -6.35
CA MET A 773 -8.66 20.67 -5.56
C MET A 773 -7.21 20.92 -6.00
N SER A 774 -6.44 19.88 -6.36
CA SER A 774 -5.08 20.03 -6.89
C SER A 774 -5.04 20.69 -8.27
N LEU A 775 -6.14 20.71 -9.02
CA LEU A 775 -6.28 21.46 -10.28
C LEU A 775 -6.73 22.90 -10.02
N LEU A 776 -7.68 23.12 -9.10
CA LEU A 776 -8.10 24.45 -8.66
C LEU A 776 -6.94 25.24 -8.00
N GLY A 777 -5.99 24.56 -7.37
CA GLY A 777 -4.74 25.14 -6.86
C GLY A 777 -3.91 25.89 -7.90
N HIS A 778 -4.00 25.54 -9.19
CA HIS A 778 -3.33 26.29 -10.27
C HIS A 778 -4.09 27.54 -10.72
N TYR A 779 -5.38 27.67 -10.38
CA TYR A 779 -6.14 28.90 -10.57
C TYR A 779 -5.98 29.86 -9.39
N ASN A 780 -5.98 29.32 -8.16
CA ASN A 780 -5.68 30.07 -6.95
C ASN A 780 -4.94 29.17 -5.94
N ASN A 781 -3.72 29.56 -5.58
CA ASN A 781 -2.84 28.79 -4.70
C ASN A 781 -3.46 28.49 -3.32
N PHE A 782 -4.41 29.31 -2.82
CA PHE A 782 -5.08 29.06 -1.54
C PHE A 782 -5.88 27.74 -1.50
N PHE A 783 -6.27 27.16 -2.65
CA PHE A 783 -6.89 25.82 -2.66
C PHE A 783 -5.94 24.69 -2.20
N PHE A 784 -4.62 24.92 -2.16
CA PHE A 784 -3.69 23.97 -1.54
C PHE A 784 -3.90 23.83 -0.01
N ALA A 785 -4.55 24.79 0.66
CA ALA A 785 -4.93 24.68 2.07
C ALA A 785 -5.96 23.57 2.32
N CYS A 786 -6.89 23.35 1.39
CA CYS A 786 -7.90 22.28 1.50
C CYS A 786 -7.28 20.87 1.53
N HIS A 787 -6.08 20.70 1.01
CA HIS A 787 -5.38 19.40 0.98
C HIS A 787 -4.80 19.04 2.36
N LEU A 788 -4.56 20.03 3.22
CA LEU A 788 -4.04 19.80 4.56
C LEU A 788 -5.03 19.02 5.45
N LEU A 789 -6.33 19.08 5.12
CA LEU A 789 -7.39 18.29 5.78
C LEU A 789 -7.20 16.78 5.61
N ASP A 790 -6.38 16.31 4.65
CA ASP A 790 -6.08 14.89 4.49
C ASP A 790 -5.35 14.29 5.69
N ILE A 791 -4.69 15.10 6.54
CA ILE A 791 -4.12 14.59 7.81
C ILE A 791 -5.20 13.98 8.73
N ALA A 792 -6.41 14.55 8.73
CA ALA A 792 -7.50 14.06 9.59
C ALA A 792 -8.04 12.71 9.12
N MET A 793 -7.96 12.42 7.82
CA MET A 793 -8.35 11.14 7.23
C MET A 793 -7.21 10.11 7.23
N GLY A 794 -5.98 10.57 7.03
CA GLY A 794 -4.77 9.75 6.96
C GLY A 794 -4.32 9.19 8.31
N VAL A 795 -4.39 9.97 9.39
CA VAL A 795 -3.97 9.53 10.72
C VAL A 795 -5.09 8.79 11.45
N LYS A 796 -4.83 7.55 11.88
CA LYS A 796 -5.82 6.65 12.49
C LYS A 796 -6.51 7.25 13.72
N THR A 797 -5.77 7.95 14.59
CA THR A 797 -6.33 8.60 15.79
C THR A 797 -7.23 9.78 15.47
N LEU A 798 -6.85 10.64 14.52
CA LEU A 798 -7.70 11.75 14.06
C LEU A 798 -8.98 11.23 13.37
N ARG A 799 -8.89 10.11 12.65
CA ARG A 799 -10.07 9.45 12.09
C ARG A 799 -11.05 8.98 13.17
N THR A 800 -10.57 8.42 14.29
CA THR A 800 -11.44 8.08 15.44
C THR A 800 -12.06 9.32 16.08
N ILE A 801 -11.30 10.42 16.21
CA ILE A 801 -11.84 11.71 16.70
C ILE A 801 -12.95 12.22 15.79
N LEU A 802 -12.74 12.25 14.46
CA LEU A 802 -13.77 12.63 13.50
C LEU A 802 -14.99 11.68 13.56
N SER A 803 -14.73 10.38 13.72
CA SER A 803 -15.78 9.35 13.85
C SER A 803 -16.71 9.58 15.04
N SER A 804 -16.22 10.08 16.17
CA SER A 804 -17.05 10.38 17.34
C SER A 804 -18.13 11.42 17.02
N VAL A 805 -17.76 12.49 16.31
CA VAL A 805 -18.67 13.58 15.94
C VAL A 805 -19.66 13.12 14.86
N THR A 806 -19.24 12.24 13.93
CA THR A 806 -20.13 11.72 12.89
C THR A 806 -21.08 10.63 13.38
N HIS A 807 -20.69 9.82 14.39
CA HIS A 807 -21.53 8.75 14.95
C HIS A 807 -22.89 9.29 15.42
N ASN A 808 -22.85 10.27 16.33
CA ASN A 808 -24.04 10.98 16.80
C ASN A 808 -24.46 12.15 15.90
N GLY A 809 -23.92 12.28 14.68
CA GLY A 809 -24.14 13.41 13.78
C GLY A 809 -25.62 13.68 13.44
N LYS A 810 -26.44 12.63 13.34
CA LYS A 810 -27.89 12.75 13.16
C LYS A 810 -28.58 13.38 14.39
N GLN A 811 -28.14 13.02 15.60
CA GLN A 811 -28.66 13.58 16.85
C GLN A 811 -28.20 15.03 17.01
N LEU A 812 -26.92 15.31 16.70
CA LEU A 812 -26.32 16.63 16.72
C LEU A 812 -27.06 17.60 15.78
N MET A 813 -27.31 17.22 14.52
CA MET A 813 -28.04 18.07 13.56
C MET A 813 -29.48 18.35 14.00
N MET A 814 -30.18 17.36 14.57
CA MET A 814 -31.53 17.56 15.15
C MET A 814 -31.49 18.50 16.38
N THR A 815 -30.42 18.44 17.17
CA THR A 815 -30.21 19.31 18.36
C THR A 815 -29.90 20.75 17.96
N VAL A 816 -29.08 20.96 16.92
CA VAL A 816 -28.85 22.29 16.32
C VAL A 816 -30.14 22.83 15.68
N GLY A 817 -30.97 21.97 15.08
CA GLY A 817 -32.31 22.34 14.63
C GLY A 817 -33.23 22.81 15.76
N LEU A 818 -33.21 22.12 16.92
CA LEU A 818 -33.94 22.55 18.13
C LEU A 818 -33.42 23.89 18.65
N LEU A 819 -32.11 24.10 18.70
CA LEU A 819 -31.47 25.35 19.09
C LEU A 819 -31.95 26.52 18.22
N ALA A 820 -31.93 26.37 16.89
CA ALA A 820 -32.42 27.39 15.97
C ALA A 820 -33.91 27.74 16.20
N VAL A 821 -34.76 26.73 16.44
CA VAL A 821 -36.20 26.94 16.74
C VAL A 821 -36.42 27.64 18.09
N VAL A 822 -35.64 27.31 19.12
CA VAL A 822 -35.71 27.97 20.43
C VAL A 822 -35.25 29.43 20.33
N VAL A 823 -34.14 29.70 19.64
CA VAL A 823 -33.64 31.07 19.43
C VAL A 823 -34.65 31.88 18.61
N TYR A 824 -35.24 31.32 17.56
CA TYR A 824 -36.30 31.96 16.78
C TYR A 824 -37.53 32.33 17.63
N LEU A 825 -37.94 31.47 18.57
CA LEU A 825 -39.03 31.79 19.50
C LEU A 825 -38.71 33.01 20.37
N TYR A 826 -37.50 33.09 20.92
CA TYR A 826 -37.03 34.25 21.67
C TYR A 826 -36.94 35.51 20.77
N THR A 827 -36.46 35.38 19.53
CA THR A 827 -36.45 36.49 18.55
C THR A 827 -37.86 37.04 18.30
N VAL A 828 -38.87 36.19 18.10
CA VAL A 828 -40.24 36.65 17.86
C VAL A 828 -40.81 37.38 19.08
N VAL A 829 -40.44 36.98 20.31
CA VAL A 829 -40.80 37.71 21.54
C VAL A 829 -40.07 39.06 21.59
N ALA A 830 -38.75 39.09 21.34
CA ALA A 830 -37.96 40.32 21.32
C ALA A 830 -38.46 41.33 20.28
N PHE A 831 -38.71 40.89 19.05
CA PHE A 831 -39.17 41.74 17.95
C PHE A 831 -40.53 42.40 18.24
N ASN A 832 -41.44 41.70 18.91
CA ASN A 832 -42.78 42.22 19.20
C ASN A 832 -42.88 43.04 20.49
N PHE A 833 -42.05 42.76 21.51
CA PHE A 833 -42.17 43.38 22.84
C PHE A 833 -40.96 44.21 23.28
N PHE A 834 -39.76 43.90 22.79
CA PHE A 834 -38.50 44.50 23.27
C PHE A 834 -37.71 45.25 22.19
N ARG A 835 -38.24 45.44 20.97
CA ARG A 835 -37.56 46.11 19.82
C ARG A 835 -36.82 47.40 20.20
N LYS A 836 -37.39 48.23 21.07
CA LYS A 836 -36.79 49.50 21.56
C LYS A 836 -35.41 49.32 22.20
N PHE A 837 -35.14 48.19 22.87
CA PHE A 837 -33.87 47.92 23.55
C PHE A 837 -32.75 47.44 22.59
N TYR A 838 -33.09 47.02 21.36
CA TYR A 838 -32.12 46.52 20.37
C TYR A 838 -31.47 47.65 19.55
N ASN A 839 -31.31 48.81 20.17
CA ASN A 839 -30.59 49.94 19.62
C ASN A 839 -29.09 49.78 19.89
N LYS A 840 -28.24 49.93 18.87
CA LYS A 840 -26.77 49.84 18.99
C LYS A 840 -26.07 51.17 18.61
N SER A 841 -26.80 52.28 18.50
CA SER A 841 -26.26 53.59 18.12
C SER A 841 -25.26 54.15 19.14
N GLU A 842 -24.01 54.37 18.75
CA GLU A 842 -23.04 55.13 19.55
C GLU A 842 -23.21 56.66 19.39
N ASP A 843 -23.80 57.13 18.28
CA ASP A 843 -24.12 58.54 17.99
C ASP A 843 -25.64 58.77 17.85
N GLU A 844 -26.12 59.98 18.19
CA GLU A 844 -27.57 60.30 18.24
C GLU A 844 -28.28 60.33 16.86
N ASP A 845 -27.53 60.46 15.76
CA ASP A 845 -28.09 60.70 14.41
C ASP A 845 -28.28 59.42 13.56
N GLU A 846 -27.65 58.27 13.90
CA GLU A 846 -27.78 57.01 13.15
C GLU A 846 -28.25 55.81 14.03
N PRO A 847 -29.57 55.56 14.12
CA PRO A 847 -30.13 54.51 14.96
C PRO A 847 -30.02 53.10 14.34
N ASP A 848 -28.91 52.42 14.59
CA ASP A 848 -28.68 51.01 14.23
C ASP A 848 -29.52 50.04 15.08
N MET A 849 -30.83 49.97 14.79
CA MET A 849 -31.79 49.12 15.49
C MET A 849 -31.82 47.70 14.89
N LYS A 850 -31.16 46.75 15.56
CA LYS A 850 -31.00 45.36 15.08
C LYS A 850 -32.29 44.57 14.94
N CYS A 851 -33.40 45.03 15.54
CA CYS A 851 -34.71 44.40 15.45
C CYS A 851 -35.76 45.23 14.68
N ASP A 852 -35.32 46.05 13.73
CA ASP A 852 -36.23 46.68 12.77
C ASP A 852 -36.75 45.70 11.71
N ASP A 853 -35.87 44.84 11.20
CA ASP A 853 -36.20 43.69 10.33
C ASP A 853 -36.15 42.36 11.09
N MET A 854 -37.11 41.47 10.83
CA MET A 854 -37.22 40.17 11.51
C MET A 854 -36.01 39.27 11.25
N MET A 855 -35.44 39.29 10.03
CA MET A 855 -34.25 38.52 9.70
C MET A 855 -33.01 39.07 10.41
N THR A 856 -32.82 40.39 10.42
CA THR A 856 -31.72 41.05 11.15
C THR A 856 -31.79 40.75 12.65
N CYS A 857 -33.00 40.80 13.22
CA CYS A 857 -33.25 40.44 14.62
C CYS A 857 -32.86 38.98 14.90
N TYR A 858 -33.25 38.04 14.03
CA TYR A 858 -32.93 36.62 14.17
C TYR A 858 -31.43 36.34 14.03
N LEU A 859 -30.78 36.92 13.02
CA LEU A 859 -29.35 36.80 12.81
C LEU A 859 -28.55 37.37 13.98
N PHE A 860 -28.99 38.50 14.57
CA PHE A 860 -28.38 39.04 15.79
C PHE A 860 -28.47 38.05 16.97
N HIS A 861 -29.64 37.44 17.20
CA HIS A 861 -29.79 36.40 18.25
C HIS A 861 -28.92 35.15 17.97
N MET A 862 -28.80 34.74 16.70
CA MET A 862 -28.01 33.56 16.28
C MET A 862 -26.50 33.80 16.16
N TYR A 863 -26.03 35.04 16.05
CA TYR A 863 -24.60 35.39 15.93
C TYR A 863 -24.00 35.96 17.22
N VAL A 864 -24.80 36.73 17.98
CA VAL A 864 -24.40 37.32 19.26
C VAL A 864 -24.97 36.51 20.41
N GLY A 865 -26.29 36.33 20.47
CA GLY A 865 -26.98 35.71 21.60
C GLY A 865 -26.48 34.31 21.99
N VAL A 866 -26.23 33.42 21.02
CA VAL A 866 -25.71 32.06 21.29
C VAL A 866 -24.18 32.01 21.50
N ARG A 867 -23.46 33.11 21.21
CA ARG A 867 -22.00 33.20 21.22
C ARG A 867 -21.47 33.96 22.45
N ALA A 868 -22.27 34.87 23.00
CA ALA A 868 -22.00 35.57 24.25
C ALA A 868 -22.11 34.61 25.45
N GLY A 869 -21.12 34.65 26.35
CA GLY A 869 -21.01 33.69 27.45
C GLY A 869 -22.09 33.81 28.53
N GLY A 870 -22.63 35.01 28.78
CA GLY A 870 -23.80 35.26 29.62
C GLY A 870 -25.13 35.26 28.85
N GLY A 871 -25.10 34.96 27.55
CA GLY A 871 -26.27 35.03 26.67
C GLY A 871 -26.56 36.46 26.20
N ILE A 872 -27.80 36.70 25.75
CA ILE A 872 -28.15 37.93 25.02
C ILE A 872 -28.25 39.20 25.88
N GLY A 873 -28.20 39.08 27.21
CA GLY A 873 -28.19 40.23 28.13
C GLY A 873 -26.89 41.03 28.13
N ASP A 874 -25.75 40.41 27.79
CA ASP A 874 -24.42 41.03 27.82
C ASP A 874 -24.24 42.14 26.77
N GLU A 875 -25.09 42.18 25.75
CA GLU A 875 -24.90 42.91 24.48
C GLU A 875 -26.02 43.91 24.17
N ILE A 876 -26.96 44.11 25.10
CA ILE A 876 -28.16 44.94 24.96
C ILE A 876 -28.19 45.99 26.09
N GLU A 877 -28.86 47.13 25.87
CA GLU A 877 -29.03 48.18 26.88
C GLU A 877 -29.62 47.64 28.21
N ASP A 878 -29.17 48.23 29.33
CA ASP A 878 -29.60 47.87 30.69
C ASP A 878 -31.13 48.11 30.86
N PRO A 879 -31.91 47.10 31.30
CA PRO A 879 -33.35 47.26 31.53
C PRO A 879 -33.76 48.27 32.62
N ALA A 880 -32.82 48.74 33.45
CA ALA A 880 -33.10 49.55 34.63
C ALA A 880 -33.92 50.84 34.33
N GLY A 881 -35.16 50.88 34.81
CA GLY A 881 -36.01 52.07 34.78
C GLY A 881 -37.05 52.17 33.67
N ASP A 882 -37.21 51.16 32.80
CA ASP A 882 -38.32 51.07 31.84
C ASP A 882 -39.52 50.27 32.41
N GLU A 883 -40.74 50.49 31.88
CA GLU A 883 -41.95 49.77 32.34
C GLU A 883 -41.87 48.25 32.17
N TYR A 884 -40.97 47.75 31.30
CA TYR A 884 -40.78 46.33 31.03
C TYR A 884 -39.60 45.67 31.77
N GLU A 885 -38.89 46.37 32.66
CA GLU A 885 -37.68 45.89 33.39
C GLU A 885 -37.79 44.43 33.87
N LEU A 886 -38.84 44.10 34.62
CA LEU A 886 -39.08 42.75 35.17
C LEU A 886 -39.25 41.68 34.09
N TYR A 887 -39.88 42.02 32.96
CA TYR A 887 -40.09 41.08 31.85
C TYR A 887 -38.80 40.88 31.03
N ARG A 888 -37.98 41.92 30.89
CA ARG A 888 -36.68 41.86 30.21
C ARG A 888 -35.69 41.00 31.00
N VAL A 889 -35.57 41.21 32.32
CA VAL A 889 -34.74 40.37 33.21
C VAL A 889 -35.16 38.89 33.17
N VAL A 890 -36.46 38.59 33.15
CA VAL A 890 -36.95 37.20 33.00
C VAL A 890 -36.61 36.62 31.61
N PHE A 891 -36.72 37.41 30.55
CA PHE A 891 -36.33 37.01 29.19
C PHE A 891 -34.85 36.66 29.11
N ASP A 892 -33.95 37.50 29.63
CA ASP A 892 -32.50 37.25 29.54
C ASP A 892 -32.06 36.06 30.39
N ILE A 893 -32.56 35.93 31.62
CA ILE A 893 -32.25 34.77 32.50
C ILE A 893 -32.77 33.46 31.88
N THR A 894 -33.96 33.46 31.28
CA THR A 894 -34.50 32.25 30.64
C THR A 894 -33.78 31.93 29.33
N PHE A 895 -33.41 32.94 28.53
CA PHE A 895 -32.57 32.76 27.35
C PHE A 895 -31.22 32.13 27.74
N PHE A 896 -30.49 32.71 28.70
CA PHE A 896 -29.22 32.18 29.20
C PHE A 896 -29.36 30.72 29.68
N PHE A 897 -30.36 30.44 30.52
CA PHE A 897 -30.54 29.10 31.08
C PHE A 897 -30.89 28.04 30.02
N PHE A 898 -31.82 28.33 29.10
CA PHE A 898 -32.24 27.35 28.09
C PHE A 898 -31.23 27.21 26.93
N VAL A 899 -30.65 28.32 26.46
CA VAL A 899 -29.76 28.34 25.30
C VAL A 899 -28.33 28.01 25.67
N ILE A 900 -27.74 28.75 26.61
CA ILE A 900 -26.32 28.61 26.97
C ILE A 900 -26.13 27.44 27.94
N VAL A 901 -26.84 27.42 29.08
CA VAL A 901 -26.60 26.42 30.14
C VAL A 901 -27.12 25.03 29.77
N ILE A 902 -28.24 24.92 29.04
CA ILE A 902 -28.83 23.62 28.66
C ILE A 902 -28.41 23.20 27.24
N LEU A 903 -28.75 23.96 26.19
CA LEU A 903 -28.60 23.45 24.81
C LEU A 903 -27.13 23.29 24.38
N LEU A 904 -26.22 24.21 24.74
CA LEU A 904 -24.78 24.01 24.45
C LEU A 904 -24.20 22.85 25.27
N ALA A 905 -24.61 22.67 26.53
CA ALA A 905 -24.18 21.55 27.36
C ALA A 905 -24.66 20.18 26.82
N ILE A 906 -25.86 20.12 26.21
CA ILE A 906 -26.32 18.92 25.50
C ILE A 906 -25.46 18.65 24.26
N ILE A 907 -25.11 19.67 23.48
CA ILE A 907 -24.24 19.53 22.30
C ILE A 907 -22.85 19.01 22.70
N GLN A 908 -22.26 19.55 23.78
CA GLN A 908 -20.99 19.04 24.32
C GLN A 908 -21.14 17.62 24.88
N GLY A 909 -22.24 17.33 25.58
CA GLY A 909 -22.54 16.02 26.17
C GLY A 909 -22.61 14.92 25.12
N LEU A 910 -23.29 15.14 23.99
CA LEU A 910 -23.40 14.18 22.88
C LEU A 910 -22.04 13.79 22.25
N ILE A 911 -21.05 14.68 22.32
CA ILE A 911 -19.69 14.43 21.83
C ILE A 911 -18.90 13.60 22.86
N ILE A 912 -19.01 13.92 24.15
CA ILE A 912 -18.39 13.16 25.24
C ILE A 912 -18.94 11.72 25.30
N ASP A 913 -20.26 11.58 25.13
CA ASP A 913 -20.98 10.30 25.08
C ASP A 913 -20.45 9.41 23.93
N ALA A 914 -20.29 9.97 22.73
CA ALA A 914 -19.71 9.26 21.58
C ALA A 914 -18.24 8.82 21.78
N PHE A 915 -17.45 9.58 22.55
CA PHE A 915 -16.10 9.15 22.94
C PHE A 915 -16.10 8.01 23.98
N GLY A 916 -17.13 7.94 24.84
CA GLY A 916 -17.35 6.80 25.72
C GLY A 916 -17.72 5.55 24.93
N GLU A 917 -18.76 5.65 24.10
CA GLU A 917 -19.28 4.55 23.27
C GLU A 917 -18.20 3.93 22.36
N LEU A 918 -17.43 4.75 21.63
CA LEU A 918 -16.33 4.28 20.77
C LEU A 918 -15.15 3.66 21.53
N ARG A 919 -15.02 3.93 22.84
CA ARG A 919 -14.04 3.27 23.71
C ARG A 919 -14.58 1.95 24.22
N ASP A 920 -15.82 1.92 24.68
CA ASP A 920 -16.44 0.73 25.25
C ASP A 920 -16.60 -0.36 24.18
N GLN A 921 -16.93 0.00 22.93
CA GLN A 921 -16.86 -0.90 21.76
C GLN A 921 -15.46 -1.52 21.57
N GLN A 922 -14.38 -0.74 21.76
CA GLN A 922 -13.01 -1.24 21.58
C GLN A 922 -12.57 -2.18 22.71
N GLU A 923 -12.98 -1.92 23.95
CA GLU A 923 -12.70 -2.83 25.07
C GLU A 923 -13.56 -4.11 24.96
N GLN A 924 -14.84 -4.00 24.56
CA GLN A 924 -15.70 -5.16 24.30
C GLN A 924 -15.10 -6.09 23.24
N VAL A 925 -14.60 -5.55 22.12
CA VAL A 925 -13.95 -6.35 21.06
C VAL A 925 -12.69 -7.06 21.56
N LYS A 926 -11.96 -6.47 22.51
CA LYS A 926 -10.80 -7.10 23.16
C LYS A 926 -11.23 -8.17 24.16
N GLU A 927 -12.16 -7.86 25.06
CA GLU A 927 -12.71 -8.79 26.05
C GLU A 927 -13.31 -10.03 25.37
N ASP A 928 -14.02 -9.87 24.25
CA ASP A 928 -14.61 -11.00 23.51
C ASP A 928 -13.55 -12.00 23.01
N MET A 929 -12.40 -11.49 22.53
CA MET A 929 -11.29 -12.33 22.04
C MET A 929 -10.43 -12.91 23.17
N GLU A 930 -10.42 -12.29 24.35
CA GLU A 930 -9.75 -12.79 25.56
C GLU A 930 -10.64 -13.79 26.34
N THR A 931 -11.96 -13.74 26.20
CA THR A 931 -12.92 -14.54 26.99
C THR A 931 -13.61 -15.68 26.26
N LYS A 932 -13.74 -15.67 24.92
CA LYS A 932 -14.38 -16.78 24.19
C LYS A 932 -13.71 -17.11 22.86
N CYS A 933 -13.74 -18.39 22.47
CA CYS A 933 -13.23 -18.80 21.17
C CYS A 933 -14.13 -18.28 20.05
N PHE A 934 -13.55 -17.61 19.05
CA PHE A 934 -14.30 -17.04 17.92
C PHE A 934 -15.13 -18.09 17.17
N ILE A 935 -14.61 -19.31 17.00
CA ILE A 935 -15.21 -20.37 16.18
C ILE A 935 -16.30 -21.14 16.95
N CYS A 936 -15.97 -21.74 18.11
CA CYS A 936 -16.93 -22.56 18.85
C CYS A 936 -17.76 -21.83 19.90
N GLY A 937 -17.44 -20.59 20.25
CA GLY A 937 -18.17 -19.79 21.25
C GLY A 937 -17.99 -20.27 22.70
N ILE A 938 -17.16 -21.27 22.96
CA ILE A 938 -16.85 -21.75 24.32
C ILE A 938 -15.93 -20.73 25.01
N GLY A 939 -16.21 -20.42 26.27
CA GLY A 939 -15.44 -19.49 27.09
C GLY A 939 -14.11 -20.04 27.61
N SER A 940 -13.14 -19.16 27.86
CA SER A 940 -11.81 -19.48 28.37
C SER A 940 -11.84 -20.25 29.69
N ASP A 941 -12.77 -19.92 30.60
CA ASP A 941 -13.07 -20.62 31.86
C ASP A 941 -13.09 -22.16 31.76
N TYR A 942 -13.57 -22.70 30.63
CA TYR A 942 -13.63 -24.15 30.41
C TYR A 942 -12.27 -24.74 30.01
N PHE A 943 -11.50 -24.04 29.18
CA PHE A 943 -10.21 -24.51 28.69
C PHE A 943 -9.10 -24.36 29.74
N ASP A 944 -9.16 -23.29 30.54
CA ASP A 944 -8.18 -22.98 31.58
C ASP A 944 -8.32 -23.86 32.85
N THR A 945 -9.21 -24.85 32.80
CA THR A 945 -9.11 -26.09 33.60
C THR A 945 -7.76 -26.81 33.42
N THR A 946 -7.06 -26.55 32.31
CA THR A 946 -5.66 -26.90 32.07
C THR A 946 -4.80 -25.64 31.88
N PRO A 947 -3.53 -25.64 32.35
CA PRO A 947 -2.66 -24.48 32.19
C PRO A 947 -2.44 -24.15 30.70
N HIS A 948 -2.59 -22.87 30.34
CA HIS A 948 -2.54 -22.37 28.96
C HIS A 948 -3.54 -23.05 28.01
N GLY A 949 -4.67 -23.53 28.53
CA GLY A 949 -5.67 -24.25 27.75
C GLY A 949 -6.31 -23.40 26.66
N PHE A 950 -6.75 -22.18 27.00
CA PHE A 950 -7.39 -21.27 26.03
C PHE A 950 -6.40 -20.77 24.95
N GLU A 951 -5.16 -20.49 25.33
CA GLU A 951 -4.07 -20.12 24.42
C GLU A 951 -3.72 -21.27 23.46
N THR A 952 -3.63 -22.50 23.97
CA THR A 952 -3.42 -23.70 23.13
C THR A 952 -4.60 -23.92 22.18
N HIS A 953 -5.83 -23.79 22.67
CA HIS A 953 -7.04 -23.97 21.86
C HIS A 953 -7.12 -22.94 20.70
N THR A 954 -6.84 -21.67 20.97
CA THR A 954 -6.92 -20.59 19.97
C THR A 954 -5.76 -20.59 18.97
N LEU A 955 -4.57 -21.06 19.36
CA LEU A 955 -3.39 -21.14 18.48
C LEU A 955 -3.29 -22.45 17.69
N GLU A 956 -3.64 -23.60 18.28
CA GLU A 956 -3.42 -24.93 17.68
C GLU A 956 -4.69 -25.63 17.18
N GLU A 957 -5.87 -25.40 17.79
CA GLU A 957 -7.11 -26.11 17.45
C GLU A 957 -8.03 -25.26 16.55
N HIS A 958 -8.51 -24.11 17.06
CA HIS A 958 -9.52 -23.25 16.40
C HIS A 958 -8.90 -21.94 15.86
N ASN A 959 -7.70 -22.05 15.30
CA ASN A 959 -6.97 -20.91 14.74
C ASN A 959 -7.64 -20.37 13.46
N LEU A 960 -8.09 -19.11 13.49
CA LEU A 960 -8.80 -18.47 12.36
C LEU A 960 -7.99 -18.51 11.04
N ALA A 961 -6.65 -18.46 11.12
CA ALA A 961 -5.80 -18.52 9.93
C ALA A 961 -5.88 -19.89 9.24
N ASN A 962 -5.98 -20.98 10.01
CA ASN A 962 -6.03 -22.34 9.47
C ASN A 962 -7.31 -22.58 8.67
N TYR A 963 -8.46 -22.02 9.07
CA TYR A 963 -9.68 -22.10 8.26
C TYR A 963 -9.55 -21.38 6.91
N MET A 964 -8.86 -20.24 6.85
CA MET A 964 -8.55 -19.57 5.58
C MET A 964 -7.56 -20.38 4.72
N PHE A 965 -6.48 -20.89 5.32
CA PHE A 965 -5.50 -21.72 4.60
C PHE A 965 -6.11 -23.04 4.11
N PHE A 966 -7.06 -23.63 4.84
CA PHE A 966 -7.80 -24.81 4.38
C PHE A 966 -8.68 -24.51 3.17
N LEU A 967 -9.35 -23.35 3.14
CA LEU A 967 -10.11 -22.92 1.96
C LEU A 967 -9.18 -22.71 0.74
N MET A 968 -7.99 -22.12 0.94
CA MET A 968 -6.97 -22.04 -0.12
C MET A 968 -6.48 -23.42 -0.58
N TYR A 969 -6.29 -24.35 0.36
CA TYR A 969 -5.87 -25.73 0.07
C TYR A 969 -6.92 -26.47 -0.77
N LEU A 970 -8.21 -26.35 -0.45
CA LEU A 970 -9.29 -26.92 -1.25
C LEU A 970 -9.38 -26.31 -2.66
N ILE A 971 -9.26 -24.98 -2.79
CA ILE A 971 -9.34 -24.27 -4.08
C ILE A 971 -8.20 -24.64 -5.03
N ASN A 972 -7.00 -24.91 -4.49
CA ASN A 972 -5.80 -25.22 -5.29
C ASN A 972 -5.61 -26.72 -5.56
N LYS A 973 -6.55 -27.58 -5.14
CA LYS A 973 -6.46 -29.04 -5.23
C LYS A 973 -7.49 -29.59 -6.21
N ASP A 974 -7.08 -30.54 -7.05
CA ASP A 974 -7.98 -31.16 -8.02
C ASP A 974 -9.12 -31.94 -7.34
N GLU A 975 -10.34 -31.79 -7.86
CA GLU A 975 -11.55 -32.41 -7.29
C GLU A 975 -11.47 -33.94 -7.18
N THR A 976 -10.64 -34.57 -8.01
CA THR A 976 -10.36 -36.02 -7.99
C THR A 976 -9.41 -36.47 -6.87
N GLU A 977 -8.71 -35.55 -6.21
CA GLU A 977 -7.74 -35.86 -5.15
C GLU A 977 -8.25 -35.54 -3.73
N HIS A 978 -9.47 -35.02 -3.58
CA HIS A 978 -10.07 -34.77 -2.28
C HIS A 978 -10.23 -36.06 -1.46
N THR A 979 -9.90 -35.98 -0.17
CA THR A 979 -10.32 -36.98 0.83
C THR A 979 -11.83 -36.92 1.06
N GLY A 980 -12.43 -37.90 1.76
CA GLY A 980 -13.88 -37.90 2.00
C GLY A 980 -14.33 -36.71 2.85
N GLN A 981 -13.57 -36.38 3.89
CA GLN A 981 -13.73 -35.18 4.72
C GLN A 981 -13.59 -33.88 3.91
N GLU A 982 -12.56 -33.75 3.06
CA GLU A 982 -12.40 -32.58 2.17
C GLU A 982 -13.59 -32.45 1.20
N SER A 983 -13.99 -33.54 0.55
CA SER A 983 -15.11 -33.57 -0.39
C SER A 983 -16.44 -33.20 0.27
N TYR A 984 -16.64 -33.62 1.53
CA TYR A 984 -17.79 -33.23 2.35
C TYR A 984 -17.84 -31.72 2.62
N VAL A 985 -16.73 -31.11 3.07
CA VAL A 985 -16.67 -29.67 3.31
C VAL A 985 -16.76 -28.87 2.01
N TRP A 986 -16.09 -29.32 0.95
CA TRP A 986 -16.16 -28.69 -0.38
C TRP A 986 -17.59 -28.66 -0.92
N LYS A 987 -18.33 -29.75 -0.76
CA LYS A 987 -19.77 -29.81 -1.09
C LYS A 987 -20.57 -28.81 -0.25
N MET A 988 -20.38 -28.77 1.08
CA MET A 988 -21.10 -27.83 1.95
C MET A 988 -20.79 -26.36 1.64
N TYR A 989 -19.54 -26.04 1.28
CA TYR A 989 -19.12 -24.72 0.81
C TYR A 989 -19.82 -24.33 -0.51
N GLN A 990 -19.94 -25.24 -1.48
CA GLN A 990 -20.73 -25.02 -2.69
C GLN A 990 -22.23 -24.84 -2.40
N GLU A 991 -22.78 -25.58 -1.43
CA GLU A 991 -24.17 -25.47 -0.98
C GLU A 991 -24.43 -24.25 -0.05
N ARG A 992 -23.40 -23.46 0.29
CA ARG A 992 -23.41 -22.35 1.27
C ARG A 992 -23.99 -22.75 2.64
N CYS A 993 -23.68 -23.97 3.09
CA CYS A 993 -24.10 -24.51 4.37
C CYS A 993 -22.95 -24.51 5.38
N TRP A 994 -23.15 -23.85 6.52
CA TRP A 994 -22.11 -23.65 7.56
C TRP A 994 -22.16 -24.65 8.71
N ASP A 995 -23.01 -25.68 8.62
CA ASP A 995 -23.19 -26.75 9.62
C ASP A 995 -21.91 -27.54 9.96
N PHE A 996 -20.84 -27.43 9.15
CA PHE A 996 -19.55 -28.06 9.43
C PHE A 996 -18.69 -27.30 10.45
N PHE A 997 -18.99 -26.06 10.81
CA PHE A 997 -18.26 -25.36 11.88
C PHE A 997 -18.62 -25.97 13.25
N PRO A 998 -17.65 -26.14 14.17
CA PRO A 998 -17.89 -26.73 15.49
C PRO A 998 -18.54 -25.71 16.46
N ALA A 999 -19.73 -25.21 16.12
CA ALA A 999 -20.45 -24.25 16.94
C ALA A 999 -20.98 -24.89 18.23
N GLY A 1000 -20.58 -24.36 19.38
CA GLY A 1000 -21.00 -24.80 20.71
C GLY A 1000 -20.28 -26.03 21.28
N ASP A 1001 -19.36 -26.66 20.53
CA ASP A 1001 -18.62 -27.86 20.98
C ASP A 1001 -17.17 -27.86 20.44
N CYS A 1002 -16.28 -28.66 21.03
CA CYS A 1002 -14.89 -28.82 20.57
C CYS A 1002 -14.43 -30.28 20.79
N PHE A 1003 -13.43 -30.76 20.04
CA PHE A 1003 -13.01 -32.18 20.10
C PHE A 1003 -12.75 -32.65 21.54
N ARG A 1004 -12.05 -31.84 22.33
CA ARG A 1004 -11.77 -32.14 23.74
C ARG A 1004 -13.03 -32.30 24.58
N LYS A 1005 -14.02 -31.41 24.43
CA LYS A 1005 -15.30 -31.45 25.16
C LYS A 1005 -16.16 -32.65 24.76
N GLN A 1006 -16.18 -32.99 23.48
CA GLN A 1006 -16.87 -34.19 22.99
C GLN A 1006 -16.23 -35.51 23.49
N TYR A 1007 -14.93 -35.49 23.82
CA TYR A 1007 -14.16 -36.66 24.25
C TYR A 1007 -13.64 -36.59 25.69
N GLU A 1008 -14.15 -35.69 26.53
CA GLU A 1008 -13.65 -35.44 27.90
C GLU A 1008 -13.65 -36.72 28.77
N ASP A 1009 -14.77 -37.45 28.80
CA ASP A 1009 -14.94 -38.78 29.44
C ASP A 1009 -14.00 -39.89 28.91
N GLN A 1010 -13.26 -39.65 27.82
CA GLN A 1010 -12.41 -40.63 27.12
C GLN A 1010 -10.93 -40.19 27.05
N LEU A 1011 -10.63 -38.98 27.51
CA LEU A 1011 -9.30 -38.35 27.52
C LEU A 1011 -8.79 -38.08 28.95
N GLY A 1012 -9.68 -38.04 29.96
CA GLY A 1012 -9.36 -37.80 31.39
C GLY A 1012 -9.09 -39.05 32.23
#